data_AF-A0A2N9JBK7-F1
#
_entry.id   AF-A0A2N9JBK7-F1
#
_cell.length_a   1.000
_cell.length_b   1.000
_cell.length_c   1.000
_cell.angle_alpha   90.00
_cell.angle_beta   90.00
_cell.angle_gamma   90.00
#
_symmetry.space_group_name_H-M   'P 1'
#
loop_
_entity.id
_entity.type
_entity.pdbx_description
1 polymer ?
#
loop_
_entity_poly.entity_id
_entity_poly.type
_entity_poly.pdbx_seq_one_letter_code
_entity_poly.pdbx_strand_id
1 'polypeptide(L)'
;MEEMITSFSGLWLLIGDLNSVSNSYEKKGGKQVGEGSTKCFRNFVASTGAIDLGFSGHQYTWSNKRVGLANIKERLDRGLCNADWQCKFPKAGVKHLTSPTSDHSPILLDTHMEQDYGARPFRFEAMWIKDSSSLKVVDDAWQCNIEGSHNFRLAKKLQRVKWALKKWNKECFGYAKTRIKELEKRIADLQDLEPSPSNLEQEAALSLELNDWLEREELKWRQKSRELWLKEGDRNSKFFHLSTLLRRRRNCIAEIKMADGTWIHNRREIENYFTTHFQEVFQSSNPPIPPNLDNLLEPCITREENAELSHIPTSEEIRKVVFEMHPLKAPGPDGLPGLFFRHYWSIVGEQVVAAVQSFFHDGWMLKEMNHTFITLIPKVQGACNFNQFRPISLCNVYYKIISKLLVNRLRPLLSKIIDPAQVAFVPNRWINENVIIAQEVVHSFKRMKRKQGSLGIKLDFHKAYDKMEWEFIVQVLTALGFDNKFVSLVYQCISTVSYTVLLNGSKGPDLNPSRGLRQGDPLSPYLFILGSEVLARLINREVFRGAISGVQVAVGAPKISKLFYADDVILFCKAKLVEVDSLMKCLNSYCLWSGQSINLEKTGVFASKGVHAQFLSQIRSIWGLKKLHQGVKHLGVPLFLSKNRVKDFSYVKERLESRTCGWKCKSLSWMGRATMIKSVAQSIPIYPMAAFQLPKRLCEDMDSVVRRFWWNPKKDASNYFSPKAWEALCKPFKEGGLGFRSFSNINAAMLAKLAWWVLSGKDIPCIQVLLAKYKVGKNWLKAPPVKSASWTWRSLERVKHILLNGSCKLVGDGESILVWDDPWIPDLPSFIPSPRENNGNNQCLVVSQLMNRNKTGWDVSRLKELFDTHSVEAILKIPVWHGNLNDKWVWTKTTNGELSVKSAYKELSSLEEPVPCNEVLGKIWKTKLHNRLKILLWRIAIDLLPTKDKIQRFASNVDPSCPFCGNEVESQIHLFWHCHVARSLWFGSEWGIRVDKIQLENSLALVEFLFSPLLDLVLSEEQSSHFLLNGALILDKIWKLRNAVIYEGAVLNMDSHIRGVFKLVKEHWYSRQLRHDSSPQSYATEWSCPGPGTMKINCDAAIGKDYSVIAAVARDWRGAWYLPYQRRLTPMYLFKLKQRRFCGLSN
;
A
#
# COMPACT_ATOMS: atom_id res chain seq x y z
N MET A 1 9.55 -2.42 -36.61
CA MET A 1 9.01 -1.37 -35.70
C MET A 1 9.96 -1.05 -34.55
N GLU A 2 10.37 -2.00 -33.71
CA GLU A 2 11.28 -1.71 -32.57
C GLU A 2 12.60 -1.06 -33.02
N GLU A 3 13.27 -1.63 -34.02
CA GLU A 3 14.55 -1.11 -34.53
C GLU A 3 14.44 0.35 -35.01
N MET A 4 13.38 0.66 -35.75
CA MET A 4 13.06 2.01 -36.24
C MET A 4 12.78 3.01 -35.11
N ILE A 5 12.17 2.56 -34.02
CA ILE A 5 11.93 3.42 -32.84
C ILE A 5 13.22 3.62 -32.05
N THR A 6 14.06 2.58 -31.96
CA THR A 6 15.34 2.66 -31.24
C THR A 6 16.39 3.47 -31.97
N SER A 7 16.30 3.60 -33.30
CA SER A 7 17.15 4.50 -34.09
C SER A 7 16.70 5.97 -34.03
N PHE A 8 15.51 6.26 -33.50
CA PHE A 8 14.95 7.61 -33.42
C PHE A 8 15.02 8.17 -32.00
N SER A 9 15.81 9.24 -31.81
CA SER A 9 15.99 9.91 -30.51
C SER A 9 14.93 11.00 -30.21
N GLY A 10 14.01 11.26 -31.15
CA GLY A 10 13.01 12.33 -31.07
C GLY A 10 11.63 11.94 -30.52
N LEU A 11 10.68 12.86 -30.63
CA LEU A 11 9.27 12.66 -30.28
C LEU A 11 8.60 11.75 -31.33
N TRP A 12 7.93 10.67 -30.91
CA TRP A 12 7.28 9.77 -31.86
C TRP A 12 5.88 9.34 -31.43
N LEU A 13 5.04 9.07 -32.44
CA LEU A 13 3.69 8.52 -32.36
C LEU A 13 3.53 7.47 -33.46
N LEU A 14 2.98 6.31 -33.11
CA LEU A 14 2.49 5.27 -34.01
C LEU A 14 0.96 5.30 -33.93
N ILE A 15 0.27 5.33 -35.06
CA ILE A 15 -1.18 5.27 -35.09
C ILE A 15 -1.66 4.40 -36.23
N GLY A 16 -2.66 3.56 -35.97
CA GLY A 16 -3.28 2.70 -36.98
C GLY A 16 -3.51 1.28 -36.47
N ASP A 17 -3.73 0.36 -37.41
CA ASP A 17 -3.90 -1.07 -37.15
C ASP A 17 -2.56 -1.73 -36.79
N LEU A 18 -2.48 -2.29 -35.58
CA LEU A 18 -1.30 -3.01 -35.09
C LEU A 18 -1.48 -4.54 -35.14
N ASN A 19 -2.61 -5.03 -35.64
CA ASN A 19 -2.93 -6.46 -35.80
C ASN A 19 -2.69 -7.30 -34.54
N SER A 20 -2.83 -6.70 -33.35
CA SER A 20 -2.55 -7.35 -32.08
C SER A 20 -3.37 -6.79 -30.93
N VAL A 21 -3.85 -7.70 -30.07
CA VAL A 21 -4.52 -7.37 -28.81
C VAL A 21 -3.54 -7.41 -27.64
N SER A 22 -3.70 -6.50 -26.68
CA SER A 22 -2.86 -6.42 -25.48
C SER A 22 -3.38 -7.28 -24.33
N ASN A 23 -4.69 -7.56 -24.26
CA ASN A 23 -5.30 -8.38 -23.22
C ASN A 23 -6.46 -9.22 -23.77
N SER A 24 -6.81 -10.30 -23.05
CA SER A 24 -7.88 -11.24 -23.44
C SER A 24 -9.26 -10.60 -23.56
N TYR A 25 -9.54 -9.52 -22.80
CA TYR A 25 -10.82 -8.80 -22.83
C TYR A 25 -10.97 -7.87 -24.05
N GLU A 26 -9.91 -7.67 -24.83
CA GLU A 26 -9.95 -6.87 -26.06
C GLU A 26 -10.38 -7.70 -27.28
N LYS A 27 -10.74 -8.97 -27.06
CA LYS A 27 -11.36 -9.86 -28.04
C LYS A 27 -12.68 -10.41 -27.52
N LYS A 28 -13.68 -10.50 -28.38
CA LYS A 28 -14.98 -11.13 -28.12
C LYS A 28 -15.33 -12.10 -29.25
N GLY A 29 -15.64 -13.35 -28.91
CA GLY A 29 -15.94 -14.41 -29.88
C GLY A 29 -14.70 -15.17 -30.38
N GLY A 30 -14.93 -16.33 -31.01
CA GLY A 30 -13.87 -17.19 -31.54
C GLY A 30 -12.98 -17.88 -30.49
N LYS A 31 -11.92 -18.54 -30.95
CA LYS A 31 -10.90 -19.16 -30.09
C LYS A 31 -10.13 -18.04 -29.36
N GLN A 32 -9.89 -18.19 -28.05
CA GLN A 32 -9.04 -17.25 -27.31
C GLN A 32 -7.68 -17.13 -27.99
N VAL A 33 -7.19 -15.90 -28.15
CA VAL A 33 -5.86 -15.65 -28.75
C VAL A 33 -4.82 -16.41 -27.94
N GLY A 34 -3.91 -17.12 -28.62
CA GLY A 34 -2.80 -17.79 -27.95
C GLY A 34 -1.92 -16.77 -27.21
N GLU A 35 -1.37 -17.16 -26.05
CA GLU A 35 -0.53 -16.28 -25.22
C GLU A 35 0.61 -15.60 -26.00
N GLY A 36 1.09 -16.20 -27.10
CA GLY A 36 2.18 -15.69 -27.93
C GLY A 36 1.94 -14.29 -28.52
N SER A 37 0.84 -14.07 -29.26
CA SER A 37 0.57 -12.77 -29.94
C SER A 37 0.39 -11.62 -28.94
N THR A 38 -0.42 -11.86 -27.90
CA THR A 38 -0.68 -10.87 -26.84
C THR A 38 0.58 -10.56 -26.01
N LYS A 39 1.46 -11.54 -25.85
CA LYS A 39 2.75 -11.37 -25.19
C LYS A 39 3.69 -10.52 -26.05
N CYS A 40 3.85 -10.81 -27.34
CA CYS A 40 4.68 -10.02 -28.25
C CYS A 40 4.31 -8.52 -28.23
N PHE A 41 3.03 -8.19 -28.33
CA PHE A 41 2.58 -6.80 -28.30
C PHE A 41 2.84 -6.10 -26.96
N ARG A 42 2.59 -6.77 -25.82
CA ARG A 42 2.89 -6.21 -24.50
C ARG A 42 4.39 -6.00 -24.29
N ASN A 43 5.21 -6.90 -24.82
CA ASN A 43 6.66 -6.75 -24.77
C ASN A 43 7.12 -5.57 -25.62
N PHE A 44 6.57 -5.40 -26.83
CA PHE A 44 6.84 -4.25 -27.69
C PHE A 44 6.58 -2.92 -26.97
N VAL A 45 5.43 -2.80 -26.30
CA VAL A 45 5.09 -1.60 -25.51
C VAL A 45 6.07 -1.39 -24.36
N ALA A 46 6.48 -2.47 -23.67
CA ALA A 46 7.42 -2.40 -22.55
C ALA A 46 8.86 -2.07 -22.98
N SER A 47 9.36 -2.69 -24.06
CA SER A 47 10.73 -2.53 -24.59
C SER A 47 10.96 -1.10 -25.10
N THR A 48 10.01 -0.57 -25.87
CA THR A 48 10.04 0.79 -26.40
C THR A 48 9.73 1.82 -25.31
N GLY A 49 8.99 1.42 -24.27
CA GLY A 49 8.44 2.36 -23.28
C GLY A 49 7.26 3.15 -23.82
N ALA A 50 6.58 2.60 -24.83
CA ALA A 50 5.43 3.19 -25.49
C ALA A 50 4.28 3.46 -24.51
N ILE A 51 3.49 4.46 -24.84
CA ILE A 51 2.31 4.88 -24.11
C ILE A 51 1.12 4.71 -25.04
N ASP A 52 0.22 3.78 -24.72
CA ASP A 52 -1.07 3.71 -25.39
C ASP A 52 -1.86 5.01 -25.08
N LEU A 53 -2.22 5.73 -26.14
CA LEU A 53 -3.03 6.95 -26.06
C LEU A 53 -4.43 6.68 -25.52
N GLY A 54 -4.82 5.40 -25.36
CA GLY A 54 -6.15 5.00 -24.98
C GLY A 54 -7.14 5.28 -26.10
N PHE A 55 -8.43 5.24 -25.77
CA PHE A 55 -9.48 5.57 -26.73
C PHE A 55 -10.75 6.07 -26.04
N SER A 56 -11.57 6.82 -26.78
CA SER A 56 -13.01 6.99 -26.57
C SER A 56 -13.77 6.31 -27.73
N GLY A 57 -15.02 5.90 -27.52
CA GLY A 57 -15.86 5.22 -28.52
C GLY A 57 -16.02 3.72 -28.27
N HIS A 58 -16.41 2.99 -29.32
CA HIS A 58 -16.63 1.54 -29.25
C HIS A 58 -15.36 0.78 -28.86
N GLN A 59 -15.49 -0.21 -27.95
CA GLN A 59 -14.33 -0.96 -27.43
C GLN A 59 -13.55 -1.73 -28.51
N TYR A 60 -14.25 -2.29 -29.49
CA TYR A 60 -13.67 -3.09 -30.56
C TYR A 60 -13.59 -2.23 -31.81
N THR A 61 -12.44 -2.22 -32.45
CA THR A 61 -12.22 -1.47 -33.69
C THR A 61 -12.47 -2.37 -34.89
N TRP A 62 -12.25 -3.67 -34.77
CA TRP A 62 -12.46 -4.64 -35.82
C TRP A 62 -13.59 -5.65 -35.51
N SER A 63 -14.30 -6.10 -36.54
CA SER A 63 -15.32 -7.14 -36.45
C SER A 63 -15.41 -7.93 -37.76
N ASN A 64 -15.33 -9.26 -37.71
CA ASN A 64 -15.46 -10.12 -38.90
C ASN A 64 -16.88 -10.15 -39.52
N LYS A 65 -17.84 -9.42 -38.93
CA LYS A 65 -19.25 -9.25 -39.35
C LYS A 65 -20.04 -10.55 -39.54
N ARG A 66 -19.58 -11.68 -39.02
CA ARG A 66 -20.31 -12.95 -39.09
C ARG A 66 -21.48 -12.97 -38.12
N VAL A 67 -22.46 -13.81 -38.39
CA VAL A 67 -23.70 -13.92 -37.61
C VAL A 67 -23.50 -14.82 -36.38
N GLY A 68 -24.15 -14.47 -35.27
CA GLY A 68 -24.20 -15.30 -34.06
C GLY A 68 -22.85 -15.52 -33.38
N LEU A 69 -22.60 -16.74 -32.91
CA LEU A 69 -21.38 -17.12 -32.17
C LEU A 69 -20.10 -17.08 -33.01
N ALA A 70 -20.23 -17.00 -34.34
CA ALA A 70 -19.11 -16.85 -35.27
C ALA A 70 -18.62 -15.40 -35.39
N ASN A 71 -19.34 -14.43 -34.80
CA ASN A 71 -18.93 -13.03 -34.77
C ASN A 71 -17.71 -12.84 -33.85
N ILE A 72 -16.59 -12.42 -34.42
CA ILE A 72 -15.36 -12.12 -33.71
C ILE A 72 -15.13 -10.61 -33.79
N LYS A 73 -14.90 -9.98 -32.63
CA LYS A 73 -14.59 -8.56 -32.50
C LYS A 73 -13.29 -8.36 -31.74
N GLU A 74 -12.42 -7.48 -32.23
CA GLU A 74 -11.09 -7.25 -31.66
C GLU A 74 -10.75 -5.75 -31.62
N ARG A 75 -9.86 -5.33 -30.73
CA ARG A 75 -9.29 -3.97 -30.71
C ARG A 75 -7.88 -4.02 -31.29
N LEU A 76 -7.76 -3.71 -32.58
CA LEU A 76 -6.51 -3.75 -33.34
C LEU A 76 -5.93 -2.36 -33.59
N ASP A 77 -6.79 -1.36 -33.77
CA ASP A 77 -6.40 0.02 -34.09
C ASP A 77 -6.07 0.84 -32.82
N ARG A 78 -4.88 1.46 -32.76
CA ARG A 78 -4.37 2.19 -31.58
C ARG A 78 -3.46 3.36 -31.94
N GLY A 79 -3.31 4.28 -31.00
CA GLY A 79 -2.22 5.26 -30.96
C GLY A 79 -1.22 4.93 -29.84
N LEU A 80 0.07 4.80 -30.14
CA LEU A 80 1.16 4.57 -29.19
C LEU A 80 2.23 5.67 -29.32
N CYS A 81 2.66 6.31 -28.24
CA CYS A 81 3.69 7.37 -28.31
C CYS A 81 4.79 7.21 -27.25
N ASN A 82 5.91 7.93 -27.36
CA ASN A 82 6.86 8.02 -26.24
C ASN A 82 6.44 9.03 -25.16
N ALA A 83 7.13 8.97 -24.02
CA ALA A 83 6.90 9.86 -22.88
C ALA A 83 7.08 11.34 -23.23
N ASP A 84 8.05 11.66 -24.07
CA ASP A 84 8.37 13.05 -24.38
C ASP A 84 7.32 13.64 -25.35
N TRP A 85 6.82 12.87 -26.33
CA TRP A 85 5.68 13.27 -27.16
C TRP A 85 4.42 13.50 -26.32
N GLN A 86 4.13 12.59 -25.38
CA GLN A 86 2.99 12.72 -24.48
C GLN A 86 3.09 13.93 -23.55
N CYS A 87 4.30 14.32 -23.14
CA CYS A 87 4.53 15.54 -22.36
C CYS A 87 4.29 16.80 -23.19
N LYS A 88 4.58 16.78 -24.50
CA LYS A 88 4.33 17.90 -25.43
C LYS A 88 2.84 18.03 -25.80
N PHE A 89 2.15 16.90 -25.99
CA PHE A 89 0.71 16.85 -26.26
C PHE A 89 -0.06 16.17 -25.12
N PRO A 90 -0.13 16.80 -23.93
CA PRO A 90 -0.74 16.18 -22.74
C PRO A 90 -2.25 15.93 -22.87
N LYS A 91 -2.91 16.60 -23.82
CA LYS A 91 -4.35 16.46 -24.12
C LYS A 91 -4.64 15.48 -25.27
N ALA A 92 -3.62 14.92 -25.92
CA ALA A 92 -3.84 14.05 -27.06
C ALA A 92 -4.61 12.77 -26.68
N GLY A 93 -5.54 12.35 -27.53
CA GLY A 93 -6.33 11.12 -27.37
C GLY A 93 -6.74 10.55 -28.73
N VAL A 94 -7.23 9.30 -28.71
CA VAL A 94 -7.78 8.64 -29.90
C VAL A 94 -9.28 8.44 -29.73
N LYS A 95 -10.08 8.69 -30.78
CA LYS A 95 -11.52 8.41 -30.80
C LYS A 95 -11.83 7.35 -31.85
N HIS A 96 -12.48 6.25 -31.47
CA HIS A 96 -13.00 5.24 -32.38
C HIS A 96 -14.35 5.72 -32.93
N LEU A 97 -14.40 5.93 -34.24
CA LEU A 97 -15.58 6.36 -34.96
C LEU A 97 -16.39 5.14 -35.41
N THR A 98 -17.72 5.28 -35.43
CA THR A 98 -18.61 4.23 -35.94
C THR A 98 -18.46 4.07 -37.45
N SER A 99 -18.20 2.85 -37.89
CA SER A 99 -18.13 2.48 -39.31
C SER A 99 -19.39 1.73 -39.74
N PRO A 100 -20.20 2.28 -40.66
CA PRO A 100 -21.39 1.58 -41.14
C PRO A 100 -21.04 0.42 -42.10
N THR A 101 -19.97 0.52 -42.88
CA THR A 101 -19.68 -0.40 -44.00
C THR A 101 -18.36 -1.16 -43.90
N SER A 102 -17.35 -0.66 -43.19
CA SER A 102 -16.06 -1.36 -43.01
C SER A 102 -16.07 -2.32 -41.82
N ASP A 103 -15.25 -3.37 -41.89
CA ASP A 103 -14.96 -4.29 -40.78
C ASP A 103 -14.05 -3.65 -39.72
N HIS A 104 -13.33 -2.58 -40.07
CA HIS A 104 -12.67 -1.66 -39.14
C HIS A 104 -13.48 -0.39 -38.84
N SER A 105 -13.25 0.15 -37.65
CA SER A 105 -13.76 1.42 -37.13
C SER A 105 -12.66 2.47 -37.28
N PRO A 106 -12.87 3.58 -38.01
CA PRO A 106 -11.86 4.61 -38.15
C PRO A 106 -11.41 5.15 -36.79
N ILE A 107 -10.13 5.48 -36.67
CA ILE A 107 -9.59 6.10 -35.46
C ILE A 107 -9.16 7.54 -35.75
N LEU A 108 -9.59 8.48 -34.91
CA LEU A 108 -9.24 9.90 -34.99
C LEU A 108 -8.25 10.24 -33.88
N LEU A 109 -7.06 10.73 -34.23
CA LEU A 109 -6.17 11.38 -33.27
C LEU A 109 -6.61 12.83 -33.09
N ASP A 110 -6.91 13.19 -31.85
CA ASP A 110 -7.18 14.58 -31.48
C ASP A 110 -6.12 15.03 -30.46
N THR A 111 -5.25 15.95 -30.88
CA THR A 111 -4.16 16.52 -30.06
C THR A 111 -4.67 17.57 -29.06
N HIS A 112 -5.88 18.07 -29.29
CA HIS A 112 -6.58 19.06 -28.50
C HIS A 112 -8.02 18.58 -28.25
N MET A 113 -8.17 17.41 -27.60
CA MET A 113 -9.45 17.01 -26.99
C MET A 113 -9.79 18.05 -25.91
N GLU A 114 -10.27 19.21 -26.34
CA GLU A 114 -10.62 20.32 -25.49
C GLU A 114 -11.94 19.97 -24.85
N GLN A 115 -11.92 19.90 -23.52
CA GLN A 115 -13.12 20.01 -22.73
C GLN A 115 -13.23 21.47 -22.35
N ASP A 116 -14.33 22.12 -22.74
CA ASP A 116 -14.74 23.41 -22.18
C ASP A 116 -14.48 23.40 -20.67
N TYR A 117 -13.55 24.22 -20.20
CA TYR A 117 -13.19 24.23 -18.79
C TYR A 117 -14.11 25.18 -18.03
N GLY A 118 -15.14 24.61 -17.39
CA GLY A 118 -15.84 25.29 -16.30
C GLY A 118 -14.91 25.62 -15.12
N ALA A 119 -15.43 26.41 -14.18
CA ALA A 119 -14.66 26.88 -13.02
C ALA A 119 -14.10 25.71 -12.19
N ARG A 120 -12.78 25.71 -11.98
CA ARG A 120 -12.09 24.69 -11.17
C ARG A 120 -12.04 25.11 -9.69
N PRO A 121 -12.27 24.19 -8.75
CA PRO A 121 -12.18 24.48 -7.32
C PRO A 121 -10.72 24.73 -6.90
N PHE A 122 -10.56 25.55 -5.85
CA PHE A 122 -9.28 25.73 -5.18
C PHE A 122 -8.76 24.42 -4.60
N ARG A 123 -7.43 24.22 -4.65
CA ARG A 123 -6.74 23.09 -4.03
C ARG A 123 -5.41 23.59 -3.45
N PHE A 124 -5.17 23.30 -2.18
CA PHE A 124 -3.90 23.59 -1.52
C PHE A 124 -2.76 22.81 -2.19
N GLU A 125 -1.63 23.46 -2.48
CA GLU A 125 -0.43 22.80 -3.01
C GLU A 125 0.56 22.49 -1.88
N ALA A 126 0.98 21.23 -1.76
CA ALA A 126 1.84 20.77 -0.65
C ALA A 126 3.21 21.47 -0.61
N MET A 127 3.68 21.97 -1.75
CA MET A 127 4.93 22.71 -1.86
C MET A 127 4.94 24.02 -1.06
N TRP A 128 3.76 24.60 -0.78
CA TRP A 128 3.65 25.88 -0.06
C TRP A 128 4.19 25.83 1.36
N ILE A 129 4.20 24.66 2.00
CA ILE A 129 4.68 24.47 3.37
C ILE A 129 6.21 24.53 3.47
N LYS A 130 6.92 24.40 2.35
CA LYS A 130 8.38 24.53 2.33
C LYS A 130 8.84 25.98 2.38
N ASP A 131 7.94 26.93 2.14
CA ASP A 131 8.26 28.35 2.17
C ASP A 131 7.95 28.94 3.53
N SER A 132 8.95 29.48 4.22
CA SER A 132 8.78 30.04 5.57
C SER A 132 7.77 31.19 5.62
N SER A 133 7.56 31.91 4.50
CA SER A 133 6.58 33.00 4.46
C SER A 133 5.14 32.50 4.54
N SER A 134 4.89 31.21 4.29
CA SER A 134 3.53 30.64 4.29
C SER A 134 2.87 30.71 5.66
N LEU A 135 3.65 30.57 6.74
CA LEU A 135 3.19 30.71 8.12
C LEU A 135 2.63 32.10 8.38
N LYS A 136 3.37 33.13 7.96
CA LYS A 136 2.95 34.53 8.10
C LYS A 136 1.67 34.81 7.30
N VAL A 137 1.58 34.32 6.06
CA VAL A 137 0.37 34.50 5.23
C VAL A 137 -0.87 33.88 5.88
N VAL A 138 -0.72 32.71 6.49
CA VAL A 138 -1.83 32.05 7.20
C VAL A 138 -2.18 32.79 8.49
N ASP A 139 -1.18 33.19 9.27
CA ASP A 139 -1.36 33.91 10.54
C ASP A 139 -2.04 35.27 10.32
N ASP A 140 -1.52 36.11 9.41
CA ASP A 140 -2.09 37.42 9.06
C ASP A 140 -3.55 37.28 8.57
N ALA A 141 -3.85 36.23 7.80
CA ALA A 141 -5.21 35.97 7.32
C ALA A 141 -6.15 35.43 8.42
N TRP A 142 -5.59 34.83 9.47
CA TRP A 142 -6.32 34.21 10.58
C TRP A 142 -6.63 35.18 11.72
N GLN A 143 -5.76 36.19 11.92
CA GLN A 143 -5.90 37.29 12.87
C GLN A 143 -7.00 38.26 12.42
N CYS A 144 -8.24 37.79 12.55
CA CYS A 144 -9.42 38.61 12.33
C CYS A 144 -10.52 38.30 13.35
N ASN A 145 -11.22 39.35 13.76
CA ASN A 145 -12.40 39.25 14.59
C ASN A 145 -13.60 38.94 13.68
N ILE A 146 -14.23 37.80 13.95
CA ILE A 146 -15.44 37.34 13.28
C ILE A 146 -16.40 36.96 14.39
N GLU A 147 -17.59 37.54 14.36
CA GLU A 147 -18.69 37.25 15.28
C GLU A 147 -19.57 36.11 14.75
N GLY A 148 -20.28 35.43 15.66
CA GLY A 148 -21.14 34.28 15.37
C GLY A 148 -20.65 32.97 15.98
N SER A 149 -21.32 31.86 15.64
CA SER A 149 -21.00 30.53 16.19
C SER A 149 -19.58 30.09 15.85
N HIS A 150 -18.98 29.20 16.66
CA HIS A 150 -17.63 28.69 16.39
C HIS A 150 -17.49 28.06 14.99
N ASN A 151 -18.56 27.41 14.51
CA ASN A 151 -18.64 26.86 13.15
C ASN A 151 -18.60 27.95 12.07
N PHE A 152 -19.34 29.04 12.26
CA PHE A 152 -19.33 30.18 11.35
C PHE A 152 -17.97 30.91 11.34
N ARG A 153 -17.42 31.16 12.53
CA ARG A 153 -16.08 31.76 12.70
C ARG A 153 -15.03 30.94 11.97
N LEU A 154 -15.01 29.62 12.17
CA LEU A 154 -14.08 28.71 11.48
C LEU A 154 -14.26 28.77 9.96
N ALA A 155 -15.48 28.66 9.45
CA ALA A 155 -15.77 28.69 8.02
C ALA A 155 -15.24 29.97 7.35
N LYS A 156 -15.53 31.14 7.95
CA LYS A 156 -15.09 32.43 7.40
C LYS A 156 -13.58 32.63 7.49
N LYS A 157 -12.94 32.22 8.59
CA LYS A 157 -11.46 32.25 8.71
C LYS A 157 -10.79 31.36 7.65
N LEU A 158 -11.29 30.14 7.42
CA LEU A 158 -10.77 29.25 6.38
C LEU A 158 -10.94 29.83 4.97
N GLN A 159 -12.08 30.49 4.69
CA GLN A 159 -12.27 31.19 3.42
C GLN A 159 -11.26 32.33 3.23
N ARG A 160 -11.01 33.15 4.27
CA ARG A 160 -9.98 34.22 4.21
C ARG A 160 -8.59 33.66 3.93
N VAL A 161 -8.18 32.61 4.65
CA VAL A 161 -6.90 31.92 4.41
C VAL A 161 -6.79 31.42 2.98
N LYS A 162 -7.87 30.81 2.45
CA LYS A 162 -7.91 30.35 1.06
C LYS A 162 -7.71 31.50 0.06
N TRP A 163 -8.30 32.67 0.30
CA TRP A 163 -8.09 33.85 -0.55
C TRP A 163 -6.66 34.39 -0.45
N ALA A 164 -6.11 34.49 0.76
CA ALA A 164 -4.74 34.92 0.99
C ALA A 164 -3.73 33.99 0.30
N LEU A 165 -3.88 32.67 0.44
CA LEU A 165 -3.03 31.68 -0.22
C LEU A 165 -3.15 31.72 -1.75
N LYS A 166 -4.35 32.00 -2.31
CA LYS A 166 -4.51 32.19 -3.75
C LYS A 166 -3.74 33.40 -4.26
N LYS A 167 -3.85 34.53 -3.55
CA LYS A 167 -3.15 35.78 -3.89
C LYS A 167 -1.64 35.57 -3.82
N TRP A 168 -1.14 35.07 -2.68
CA TRP A 168 0.26 34.76 -2.45
C TRP A 168 0.83 33.76 -3.46
N ASN A 169 0.09 32.70 -3.81
CA ASN A 169 0.55 31.75 -4.82
C ASN A 169 0.73 32.39 -6.21
N LYS A 170 -0.11 33.36 -6.58
CA LYS A 170 0.02 34.09 -7.85
C LYS A 170 1.28 34.96 -7.84
N GLU A 171 1.56 35.62 -6.73
CA GLU A 171 2.69 36.54 -6.55
C GLU A 171 4.04 35.79 -6.43
N CYS A 172 4.11 34.71 -5.65
CA CYS A 172 5.37 34.02 -5.34
C CYS A 172 5.66 32.78 -6.21
N PHE A 173 4.64 32.03 -6.65
CA PHE A 173 4.82 30.71 -7.29
C PHE A 173 4.25 30.63 -8.72
N GLY A 174 3.63 31.71 -9.22
CA GLY A 174 3.06 31.78 -10.56
C GLY A 174 4.05 31.37 -11.67
N TYR A 175 5.36 31.53 -11.40
CA TYR A 175 6.46 31.28 -12.32
C TYR A 175 7.42 30.16 -11.89
N ALA A 176 7.03 29.22 -11.03
CA ALA A 176 7.94 28.19 -10.48
C ALA A 176 8.78 27.45 -11.55
N LYS A 177 8.17 27.11 -12.71
CA LYS A 177 8.90 26.50 -13.84
C LYS A 177 9.85 27.45 -14.55
N THR A 178 9.48 28.72 -14.65
CA THR A 178 10.35 29.77 -15.21
C THR A 178 11.55 29.99 -14.29
N ARG A 179 11.34 29.98 -12.97
CA ARG A 179 12.40 30.12 -11.97
C ARG A 179 13.39 28.96 -12.02
N ILE A 180 12.91 27.71 -12.14
CA ILE A 180 13.79 26.54 -12.33
C ILE A 180 14.66 26.73 -13.58
N LYS A 181 14.06 27.10 -14.72
CA LYS A 181 14.81 27.34 -15.97
C LYS A 181 15.80 28.51 -15.86
N GLU A 182 15.43 29.58 -15.15
CA GLU A 182 16.31 30.72 -14.92
C GLU A 182 17.53 30.32 -14.07
N LEU A 183 17.32 29.54 -13.01
CA LEU A 183 18.41 29.02 -12.16
C LEU A 183 19.31 28.05 -12.92
N GLU A 184 18.73 27.14 -13.71
CA GLU A 184 19.49 26.24 -14.61
C GLU A 184 20.36 27.03 -15.59
N LYS A 185 19.80 28.09 -16.21
CA LYS A 185 20.55 28.96 -17.11
C LYS A 185 21.68 29.70 -16.39
N ARG A 186 21.41 30.32 -15.23
CA ARG A 186 22.43 31.05 -14.46
C ARG A 186 23.57 30.13 -14.00
N ILE A 187 23.28 28.89 -13.64
CA ILE A 187 24.30 27.90 -13.29
C ILE A 187 25.16 27.56 -14.51
N ALA A 188 24.54 27.36 -15.69
CA ALA A 188 25.28 27.12 -16.93
C ALA A 188 26.17 28.34 -17.29
N ASP A 189 25.61 29.55 -17.25
CA ASP A 189 26.35 30.79 -17.53
C ASP A 189 27.56 30.97 -16.56
N LEU A 190 27.43 30.56 -15.29
CA LEU A 190 28.55 30.58 -14.33
C LEU A 190 29.58 29.48 -14.55
N GLN A 191 29.19 28.33 -15.08
CA GLN A 191 30.09 27.22 -15.39
C GLN A 191 30.97 27.51 -16.62
N ASP A 192 30.54 28.43 -17.48
CA ASP A 192 31.30 28.93 -18.62
C ASP A 192 32.35 30.00 -18.23
N LEU A 193 32.28 30.55 -17.01
CA LEU A 193 33.25 31.50 -16.48
C LEU A 193 34.46 30.80 -15.84
N GLU A 194 35.57 31.53 -15.69
CA GLU A 194 36.74 30.99 -14.99
C GLU A 194 36.41 30.63 -13.52
N PRO A 195 36.92 29.49 -13.03
CA PRO A 195 36.60 28.96 -11.71
C PRO A 195 37.33 29.74 -10.61
N SER A 196 36.79 30.91 -10.26
CA SER A 196 37.21 31.68 -9.07
C SER A 196 36.49 31.18 -7.80
N PRO A 197 37.06 31.38 -6.60
CA PRO A 197 36.39 31.02 -5.33
C PRO A 197 34.99 31.66 -5.19
N SER A 198 34.84 32.91 -5.65
CA SER A 198 33.55 33.62 -5.65
C SER A 198 32.54 32.96 -6.59
N ASN A 199 32.96 32.56 -7.80
CA ASN A 199 32.08 31.93 -8.77
C ASN A 199 31.63 30.54 -8.28
N LEU A 200 32.53 29.78 -7.64
CA LEU A 200 32.21 28.48 -7.05
C LEU A 200 31.24 28.57 -5.87
N GLU A 201 31.37 29.61 -5.03
CA GLU A 201 30.43 29.88 -3.94
C GLU A 201 29.05 30.28 -4.46
N GLN A 202 29.00 31.12 -5.50
CA GLN A 202 27.75 31.51 -6.17
C GLN A 202 27.08 30.32 -6.87
N GLU A 203 27.84 29.49 -7.58
CA GLU A 203 27.35 28.27 -8.22
C GLU A 203 26.77 27.29 -7.18
N ALA A 204 27.45 27.11 -6.04
CA ALA A 204 26.97 26.28 -4.94
C ALA A 204 25.66 26.83 -4.34
N ALA A 205 25.57 28.15 -4.13
CA ALA A 205 24.37 28.79 -3.63
C ALA A 205 23.17 28.65 -4.59
N LEU A 206 23.37 28.88 -5.89
CA LEU A 206 22.34 28.70 -6.90
C LEU A 206 21.95 27.22 -7.07
N SER A 207 22.90 26.30 -6.95
CA SER A 207 22.63 24.85 -6.97
C SER A 207 21.78 24.42 -5.77
N LEU A 208 22.00 25.00 -4.59
CA LEU A 208 21.15 24.78 -3.42
C LEU A 208 19.74 25.34 -3.64
N GLU A 209 19.62 26.55 -4.20
CA GLU A 209 18.32 27.15 -4.54
C GLU A 209 17.55 26.30 -5.58
N LEU A 210 18.24 25.84 -6.64
CA LEU A 210 17.66 24.96 -7.66
C LEU A 210 17.18 23.63 -7.04
N ASN A 211 17.97 23.04 -6.15
CA ASN A 211 17.59 21.81 -5.45
C ASN A 211 16.31 21.98 -4.63
N ASP A 212 16.14 23.12 -3.93
CA ASP A 212 14.93 23.43 -3.17
C ASP A 212 13.71 23.58 -4.10
N TRP A 213 13.84 24.31 -5.21
CA TRP A 213 12.76 24.44 -6.20
C TRP A 213 12.38 23.12 -6.88
N LEU A 214 13.35 22.26 -7.19
CA LEU A 214 13.09 20.92 -7.73
C LEU A 214 12.38 20.02 -6.72
N GLU A 215 12.72 20.10 -5.42
CA GLU A 215 12.01 19.37 -4.36
C GLU A 215 10.56 19.87 -4.22
N ARG A 216 10.34 21.19 -4.27
CA ARG A 216 9.00 21.80 -4.29
C ARG A 216 8.17 21.29 -5.47
N GLU A 217 8.75 21.23 -6.68
CA GLU A 217 8.07 20.70 -7.86
C GLU A 217 7.77 19.19 -7.72
N GLU A 218 8.69 18.40 -7.16
CA GLU A 218 8.46 16.99 -6.87
C GLU A 218 7.28 16.80 -5.92
N LEU A 219 7.20 17.56 -4.81
CA LEU A 219 6.10 17.50 -3.85
C LEU A 219 4.75 17.79 -4.52
N LYS A 220 4.71 18.78 -5.42
CA LYS A 220 3.52 19.13 -6.21
C LYS A 220 3.09 17.98 -7.10
N TRP A 221 4.01 17.35 -7.84
CA TRP A 221 3.69 16.22 -8.72
C TRP A 221 3.35 14.95 -7.95
N ARG A 222 4.02 14.69 -6.83
CA ARG A 222 3.70 13.60 -5.91
C ARG A 222 2.28 13.73 -5.37
N GLN A 223 1.89 14.92 -4.89
CA GLN A 223 0.52 15.21 -4.47
C GLN A 223 -0.50 14.96 -5.60
N LYS A 224 -0.18 15.36 -6.84
CA LYS A 224 -1.07 15.20 -8.01
C LYS A 224 -1.18 13.74 -8.49
N SER A 225 -0.10 12.97 -8.42
CA SER A 225 -0.06 11.56 -8.82
C SER A 225 -0.86 10.66 -7.88
N ARG A 226 -0.90 11.02 -6.58
CA ARG A 226 -1.49 10.22 -5.48
C ARG A 226 -0.80 8.88 -5.24
N GLU A 227 0.45 8.73 -5.68
CA GLU A 227 1.27 7.56 -5.40
C GLU A 227 1.84 7.62 -3.98
N LEU A 228 1.52 6.63 -3.15
CA LEU A 228 1.88 6.59 -1.73
C LEU A 228 3.11 5.71 -1.44
N TRP A 229 3.47 4.82 -2.37
CA TRP A 229 4.40 3.72 -2.14
C TRP A 229 5.86 4.09 -2.39
N LEU A 230 6.10 5.16 -3.15
CA LEU A 230 7.42 5.79 -3.31
C LEU A 230 7.75 6.57 -2.01
N LYS A 231 8.10 5.83 -0.96
CA LYS A 231 8.66 6.38 0.26
C LYS A 231 10.13 6.73 0.01
N GLU A 232 10.37 8.03 -0.18
CA GLU A 232 11.62 8.76 0.03
C GLU A 232 12.89 8.18 -0.61
N GLY A 233 13.37 8.88 -1.66
CA GLY A 233 14.74 8.75 -2.15
C GLY A 233 14.91 8.65 -3.66
N ASP A 234 13.86 8.84 -4.47
CA ASP A 234 14.00 8.89 -5.92
C ASP A 234 13.32 10.17 -6.44
N ARG A 235 14.12 11.17 -6.83
CA ARG A 235 13.66 12.45 -7.40
C ARG A 235 13.02 12.19 -8.76
N ASN A 236 11.78 11.74 -8.78
CA ASN A 236 11.16 11.20 -9.97
C ASN A 236 9.92 11.97 -10.41
N SER A 237 10.11 13.27 -10.65
CA SER A 237 9.09 14.15 -11.20
C SER A 237 8.53 13.61 -12.53
N LYS A 238 9.37 13.00 -13.39
CA LYS A 238 8.94 12.39 -14.67
C LYS A 238 7.94 11.24 -14.45
N PHE A 239 8.20 10.33 -13.51
CA PHE A 239 7.26 9.25 -13.17
C PHE A 239 5.95 9.80 -12.59
N PHE A 240 6.01 10.74 -11.64
CA PHE A 240 4.81 11.31 -11.04
C PHE A 240 3.98 12.11 -12.05
N HIS A 241 4.64 12.83 -12.96
CA HIS A 241 4.01 13.55 -14.06
C HIS A 241 3.27 12.59 -15.01
N LEU A 242 3.97 11.57 -15.52
CA LEU A 242 3.38 10.57 -16.42
C LEU A 242 2.23 9.81 -15.76
N SER A 243 2.38 9.41 -14.49
CA SER A 243 1.32 8.75 -13.72
C SER A 243 0.09 9.65 -13.54
N THR A 244 0.31 10.96 -13.33
CA THR A 244 -0.77 11.95 -13.27
C THR A 244 -1.52 12.06 -14.59
N LEU A 245 -0.81 12.14 -15.72
CA LEU A 245 -1.42 12.23 -17.06
C LEU A 245 -2.26 11.00 -17.39
N LEU A 246 -1.71 9.80 -17.18
CA LEU A 246 -2.43 8.54 -17.41
C LEU A 246 -3.69 8.42 -16.55
N ARG A 247 -3.61 8.83 -15.28
CA ARG A 247 -4.76 8.84 -14.38
C ARG A 247 -5.82 9.84 -14.81
N ARG A 248 -5.43 11.05 -15.20
CA ARG A 248 -6.36 12.08 -15.69
C ARG A 248 -7.12 11.59 -16.91
N ARG A 249 -6.42 10.98 -17.88
CA ARG A 249 -7.04 10.39 -19.06
C ARG A 249 -8.03 9.28 -18.68
N ARG A 250 -7.60 8.32 -17.87
CA ARG A 250 -8.48 7.22 -17.44
C ARG A 250 -9.76 7.75 -16.78
N ASN A 251 -9.65 8.79 -15.97
CA ASN A 251 -10.79 9.36 -15.24
C ASN A 251 -11.58 10.40 -16.05
N CYS A 252 -11.14 10.71 -17.27
CA CYS A 252 -11.78 11.68 -18.14
C CYS A 252 -13.08 11.11 -18.69
N ILE A 253 -14.18 11.81 -18.48
CA ILE A 253 -15.49 11.48 -19.04
C ILE A 253 -15.69 12.35 -20.27
N ALA A 254 -15.46 11.78 -21.45
CA ALA A 254 -15.62 12.48 -22.72
C ALA A 254 -17.01 12.30 -23.33
N GLU A 255 -17.66 11.17 -23.06
CA GLU A 255 -18.93 10.80 -23.67
C GLU A 255 -19.70 9.81 -22.78
N ILE A 256 -21.03 9.79 -22.95
CA ILE A 256 -21.94 8.89 -22.25
C ILE A 256 -22.94 8.31 -23.24
N LYS A 257 -23.24 7.02 -23.09
CA LYS A 257 -24.28 6.31 -23.82
C LYS A 257 -25.55 6.23 -22.99
N MET A 258 -26.66 6.72 -23.53
CA MET A 258 -27.99 6.64 -22.93
C MET A 258 -28.60 5.24 -23.07
N ALA A 259 -29.73 5.01 -22.38
CA ALA A 259 -30.42 3.72 -22.36
C ALA A 259 -31.04 3.34 -23.72
N ASP A 260 -31.49 4.33 -24.49
CA ASP A 260 -32.01 4.20 -25.86
C ASP A 260 -30.93 3.92 -26.92
N GLY A 261 -29.66 4.02 -26.53
CA GLY A 261 -28.51 3.78 -27.40
C GLY A 261 -27.85 5.04 -27.97
N THR A 262 -28.41 6.23 -27.72
CA THR A 262 -27.85 7.52 -28.17
C THR A 262 -26.58 7.89 -27.39
N TRP A 263 -25.69 8.66 -28.03
CA TRP A 263 -24.42 9.10 -27.43
C TRP A 263 -24.43 10.61 -27.19
N ILE A 264 -24.13 10.98 -25.95
CA ILE A 264 -23.95 12.36 -25.51
C ILE A 264 -22.45 12.66 -25.51
N HIS A 265 -22.05 13.71 -26.23
CA HIS A 265 -20.67 14.20 -26.28
C HIS A 265 -20.52 15.61 -25.69
N ASN A 266 -21.60 16.37 -25.60
CA ASN A 266 -21.56 17.72 -25.06
C ASN A 266 -21.37 17.69 -23.53
N ARG A 267 -20.43 18.49 -23.02
CA ARG A 267 -20.14 18.56 -21.59
C ARG A 267 -21.37 18.95 -20.77
N ARG A 268 -22.14 19.96 -21.18
CA ARG A 268 -23.32 20.44 -20.43
C ARG A 268 -24.40 19.36 -20.38
N GLU A 269 -24.62 18.65 -21.48
CA GLU A 269 -25.56 17.53 -21.53
C GLU A 269 -25.10 16.37 -20.64
N ILE A 270 -23.79 16.04 -20.63
CA ILE A 270 -23.22 15.03 -19.72
C ILE A 270 -23.40 15.46 -18.26
N GLU A 271 -23.15 16.74 -17.95
CA GLU A 271 -23.30 17.30 -16.62
C GLU A 271 -24.75 17.23 -16.13
N ASN A 272 -25.70 17.62 -16.98
CA ASN A 272 -27.13 17.51 -16.72
C ASN A 272 -27.55 16.04 -16.53
N TYR A 273 -27.10 15.14 -17.42
CA TYR A 273 -27.37 13.70 -17.33
C TYR A 273 -26.95 13.11 -15.97
N PHE A 274 -25.74 13.41 -15.51
CA PHE A 274 -25.28 12.94 -14.19
C PHE A 274 -26.06 13.60 -13.06
N THR A 275 -26.33 14.90 -13.16
CA THR A 275 -27.05 15.67 -12.14
C THR A 275 -28.45 15.11 -11.92
N THR A 276 -29.23 14.94 -12.99
CA THR A 276 -30.59 14.38 -12.93
C THR A 276 -30.59 12.97 -12.33
N HIS A 277 -29.69 12.08 -12.80
CA HIS A 277 -29.62 10.73 -12.24
C HIS A 277 -29.21 10.70 -10.77
N PHE A 278 -28.31 11.58 -10.32
CA PHE A 278 -28.00 11.66 -8.89
C PHE A 278 -29.16 12.20 -8.07
N GLN A 279 -29.90 13.18 -8.61
CA GLN A 279 -31.08 13.72 -7.96
C GLN A 279 -32.16 12.63 -7.76
N GLU A 280 -32.44 11.83 -8.79
CA GLU A 280 -33.35 10.68 -8.70
C GLU A 280 -32.90 9.64 -7.67
N VAL A 281 -31.60 9.31 -7.64
CA VAL A 281 -31.07 8.30 -6.72
C VAL A 281 -31.14 8.78 -5.27
N PHE A 282 -30.82 10.05 -5.02
CA PHE A 282 -30.79 10.63 -3.67
C PHE A 282 -32.14 11.17 -3.18
N GLN A 283 -33.20 11.05 -3.97
CA GLN A 283 -34.56 11.37 -3.54
C GLN A 283 -35.15 10.21 -2.73
N SER A 284 -35.60 10.51 -1.51
CA SER A 284 -36.29 9.59 -0.61
C SER A 284 -37.49 8.93 -1.30
N SER A 285 -37.67 7.64 -1.04
CA SER A 285 -38.88 6.91 -1.41
C SER A 285 -39.99 7.02 -0.36
N ASN A 286 -39.72 7.69 0.76
CA ASN A 286 -40.59 7.82 1.93
C ASN A 286 -41.16 6.45 2.36
N PRO A 287 -40.28 5.48 2.68
CA PRO A 287 -40.74 4.16 3.10
C PRO A 287 -41.57 4.25 4.39
N PRO A 288 -42.51 3.32 4.60
CA PRO A 288 -43.24 3.25 5.87
C PRO A 288 -42.27 2.94 7.01
N ILE A 289 -42.53 3.52 8.18
CA ILE A 289 -41.79 3.21 9.41
C ILE A 289 -41.98 1.72 9.71
N PRO A 290 -40.91 0.96 10.01
CA PRO A 290 -41.04 -0.47 10.25
C PRO A 290 -41.88 -0.76 11.51
N PRO A 291 -43.07 -1.37 11.40
CA PRO A 291 -44.02 -1.48 12.53
C PRO A 291 -43.59 -2.47 13.63
N ASN A 292 -42.54 -3.26 13.40
CA ASN A 292 -42.09 -4.32 14.30
C ASN A 292 -40.56 -4.28 14.53
N LEU A 293 -39.92 -3.11 14.38
CA LEU A 293 -38.47 -3.00 14.57
C LEU A 293 -38.05 -3.30 16.01
N ASP A 294 -38.82 -2.80 16.98
CA ASP A 294 -38.55 -2.95 18.42
C ASP A 294 -38.64 -4.40 18.89
N ASN A 295 -39.45 -5.23 18.21
CA ASN A 295 -39.54 -6.68 18.45
C ASN A 295 -38.42 -7.47 17.76
N LEU A 296 -37.61 -6.83 16.91
CA LEU A 296 -36.54 -7.47 16.14
C LEU A 296 -35.14 -7.15 16.68
N LEU A 297 -34.96 -5.92 17.17
CA LEU A 297 -33.72 -5.43 17.75
C LEU A 297 -33.90 -5.20 19.24
N GLU A 298 -33.06 -5.82 20.05
CA GLU A 298 -33.04 -5.59 21.49
C GLU A 298 -32.05 -4.46 21.82
N PRO A 299 -32.41 -3.52 22.71
CA PRO A 299 -31.49 -2.51 23.21
C PRO A 299 -30.26 -3.17 23.85
N CYS A 300 -29.09 -2.87 23.31
CA CYS A 300 -27.84 -3.50 23.75
C CYS A 300 -26.77 -2.49 24.20
N ILE A 301 -27.03 -1.19 24.07
CA ILE A 301 -26.13 -0.13 24.53
C ILE A 301 -26.48 0.26 25.97
N THR A 302 -25.49 0.20 26.84
CA THR A 302 -25.58 0.56 28.27
C THR A 302 -25.61 2.07 28.46
N ARG A 303 -25.98 2.53 29.66
CA ARG A 303 -26.00 3.97 29.97
C ARG A 303 -24.60 4.56 29.97
N GLU A 304 -23.61 3.79 30.44
CA GLU A 304 -22.20 4.17 30.48
C GLU A 304 -21.63 4.29 29.06
N GLU A 305 -21.90 3.32 28.18
CA GLU A 305 -21.50 3.37 26.76
C GLU A 305 -22.16 4.59 26.05
N ASN A 306 -23.43 4.88 26.34
CA ASN A 306 -24.12 6.06 25.79
C ASN A 306 -23.52 7.38 26.30
N ALA A 307 -23.13 7.45 27.58
CA ALA A 307 -22.46 8.62 28.14
C ALA A 307 -21.11 8.88 27.43
N GLU A 308 -20.33 7.82 27.16
CA GLU A 308 -19.07 7.93 26.42
C GLU A 308 -19.28 8.38 24.96
N LEU A 309 -20.29 7.82 24.28
CA LEU A 309 -20.64 8.20 22.90
C LEU A 309 -21.00 9.69 22.78
N SER A 310 -21.75 10.21 23.75
CA SER A 310 -22.29 11.57 23.79
C SER A 310 -21.38 12.61 24.46
N HIS A 311 -20.22 12.19 24.99
CA HIS A 311 -19.27 13.06 25.70
C HIS A 311 -18.65 14.13 24.78
N ILE A 312 -18.35 15.32 25.28
CA ILE A 312 -17.69 16.35 24.46
C ILE A 312 -16.20 15.98 24.29
N PRO A 313 -15.68 15.86 23.05
CA PRO A 313 -14.30 15.44 22.84
C PRO A 313 -13.30 16.45 23.40
N THR A 314 -12.21 15.95 23.98
CA THR A 314 -11.13 16.81 24.49
C THR A 314 -10.28 17.37 23.36
N SER A 315 -9.53 18.44 23.65
CA SER A 315 -8.58 19.05 22.73
C SER A 315 -7.54 18.04 22.23
N GLU A 316 -7.06 17.15 23.11
CA GLU A 316 -6.12 16.08 22.79
C GLU A 316 -6.74 15.02 21.87
N GLU A 317 -7.98 14.62 22.13
CA GLU A 317 -8.71 13.65 21.30
C GLU A 317 -8.85 14.17 19.86
N ILE A 318 -9.26 15.44 19.72
CA ILE A 318 -9.42 16.12 18.43
C ILE A 318 -8.06 16.23 17.72
N ARG A 319 -7.02 16.68 18.42
CA ARG A 319 -5.66 16.80 17.86
C ARG A 319 -5.16 15.44 17.38
N LYS A 320 -5.32 14.39 18.19
CA LYS A 320 -4.93 13.03 17.83
C LYS A 320 -5.60 12.59 16.52
N VAL A 321 -6.91 12.80 16.39
CA VAL A 321 -7.65 12.49 15.15
C VAL A 321 -7.08 13.23 13.95
N VAL A 322 -6.78 14.53 14.05
CA VAL A 322 -6.18 15.33 12.96
C VAL A 322 -4.81 14.79 12.54
N PHE A 323 -3.97 14.42 13.50
CA PHE A 323 -2.60 13.95 13.23
C PHE A 323 -2.57 12.50 12.70
N GLU A 324 -3.55 11.67 13.07
CA GLU A 324 -3.77 10.33 12.50
C GLU A 324 -4.29 10.37 11.05
N MET A 325 -4.90 11.47 10.62
CA MET A 325 -5.38 11.60 9.24
C MET A 325 -4.22 11.64 8.24
N HIS A 326 -4.44 10.97 7.11
CA HIS A 326 -3.47 10.98 6.03
C HIS A 326 -3.33 12.40 5.42
N PRO A 327 -2.13 12.98 5.39
CA PRO A 327 -1.93 14.41 5.14
C PRO A 327 -2.38 14.85 3.73
N LEU A 328 -2.08 14.03 2.71
CA LEU A 328 -2.30 14.37 1.30
C LEU A 328 -3.55 13.72 0.68
N LYS A 329 -4.59 13.40 1.46
CA LYS A 329 -5.87 12.96 0.88
C LYS A 329 -6.56 14.14 0.16
N ALA A 330 -7.41 13.84 -0.82
CA ALA A 330 -8.13 14.87 -1.56
C ALA A 330 -9.07 15.65 -0.63
N PRO A 331 -9.01 17.00 -0.63
CA PRO A 331 -9.86 17.81 0.23
C PRO A 331 -11.27 17.97 -0.33
N GLY A 332 -12.16 18.55 0.48
CA GLY A 332 -13.51 18.90 0.06
C GLY A 332 -13.59 20.23 -0.68
N PRO A 333 -14.77 20.88 -0.65
CA PRO A 333 -14.99 22.21 -1.21
C PRO A 333 -14.09 23.34 -0.70
N ASP A 334 -13.62 23.24 0.54
CA ASP A 334 -12.64 24.17 1.12
C ASP A 334 -11.28 24.16 0.39
N GLY A 335 -10.94 23.04 -0.25
CA GLY A 335 -9.65 22.82 -0.89
C GLY A 335 -8.47 22.59 0.06
N LEU A 336 -8.72 22.44 1.37
CA LEU A 336 -7.69 22.34 2.41
C LEU A 336 -7.53 20.87 2.88
N PRO A 337 -6.37 20.22 2.64
CA PRO A 337 -6.13 18.83 3.02
C PRO A 337 -5.67 18.70 4.47
N GLY A 338 -5.64 17.48 5.02
CA GLY A 338 -5.15 17.23 6.39
C GLY A 338 -3.73 17.75 6.66
N LEU A 339 -2.89 17.84 5.63
CA LEU A 339 -1.56 18.45 5.71
C LEU A 339 -1.61 19.91 6.19
N PHE A 340 -2.60 20.70 5.74
CA PHE A 340 -2.78 22.08 6.17
C PHE A 340 -3.02 22.16 7.68
N PHE A 341 -4.01 21.41 8.17
CA PHE A 341 -4.36 21.42 9.59
C PHE A 341 -3.23 20.92 10.50
N ARG A 342 -2.46 19.93 10.04
CA ARG A 342 -1.30 19.42 10.80
C ARG A 342 -0.16 20.42 10.87
N HIS A 343 0.14 21.11 9.78
CA HIS A 343 1.28 22.03 9.72
C HIS A 343 0.97 23.36 10.43
N TYR A 344 -0.23 23.91 10.23
CA TYR A 344 -0.64 25.20 10.82
C TYR A 344 -1.42 25.04 12.14
N TRP A 345 -1.28 23.90 12.83
CA TRP A 345 -2.08 23.58 14.03
C TRP A 345 -1.93 24.62 15.15
N SER A 346 -0.74 25.21 15.31
CA SER A 346 -0.50 26.28 16.29
C SER A 346 -1.34 27.53 16.04
N ILE A 347 -1.75 27.79 14.80
CA ILE A 347 -2.56 28.95 14.41
C ILE A 347 -4.04 28.56 14.36
N VAL A 348 -4.37 27.46 13.68
CA VAL A 348 -5.77 27.11 13.39
C VAL A 348 -6.41 26.21 14.44
N GLY A 349 -5.61 25.55 15.28
CA GLY A 349 -6.04 24.45 16.14
C GLY A 349 -7.09 24.84 17.16
N GLU A 350 -6.93 25.98 17.84
CA GLU A 350 -7.86 26.45 18.88
C GLU A 350 -9.29 26.62 18.34
N GLN A 351 -9.45 27.32 17.22
CA GLN A 351 -10.76 27.53 16.60
C GLN A 351 -11.35 26.23 16.03
N VAL A 352 -10.51 25.31 15.54
CA VAL A 352 -10.96 23.98 15.08
C VAL A 352 -11.49 23.16 16.25
N VAL A 353 -10.78 23.15 17.39
CA VAL A 353 -11.20 22.49 18.62
C VAL A 353 -12.53 23.06 19.10
N ALA A 354 -12.64 24.38 19.22
CA ALA A 354 -13.86 25.04 19.67
C ALA A 354 -15.07 24.74 18.76
N ALA A 355 -14.87 24.74 17.43
CA ALA A 355 -15.93 24.41 16.46
C ALA A 355 -16.37 22.94 16.48
N VAL A 356 -15.45 22.02 16.77
CA VAL A 356 -15.78 20.60 16.96
C VAL A 356 -16.51 20.40 18.28
N GLN A 357 -16.03 20.99 19.38
CA GLN A 357 -16.68 20.90 20.69
C GLN A 357 -18.08 21.50 20.67
N SER A 358 -18.29 22.64 20.01
CA SER A 358 -19.63 23.22 19.86
C SER A 358 -20.58 22.29 19.13
N PHE A 359 -20.12 21.52 18.13
CA PHE A 359 -20.97 20.53 17.46
C PHE A 359 -21.44 19.41 18.41
N PHE A 360 -20.56 18.89 19.27
CA PHE A 360 -20.92 17.86 20.26
C PHE A 360 -21.73 18.40 21.45
N HIS A 361 -21.66 19.71 21.71
CA HIS A 361 -22.46 20.38 22.71
C HIS A 361 -23.87 20.69 22.17
N ASP A 362 -23.96 21.47 21.08
CA ASP A 362 -25.20 22.04 20.56
C ASP A 362 -25.95 21.09 19.61
N GLY A 363 -25.25 20.15 18.97
CA GLY A 363 -25.81 19.25 17.97
C GLY A 363 -25.92 19.84 16.56
N TRP A 364 -25.56 21.11 16.33
CA TRP A 364 -25.79 21.79 15.05
C TRP A 364 -24.52 21.97 14.22
N MET A 365 -24.60 21.65 12.93
CA MET A 365 -23.54 21.88 11.94
C MET A 365 -23.95 22.94 10.91
N LEU A 366 -23.04 23.87 10.61
CA LEU A 366 -23.25 24.83 9.53
C LEU A 366 -23.28 24.11 8.17
N LYS A 367 -24.31 24.33 7.35
CA LYS A 367 -24.49 23.66 6.04
C LYS A 367 -23.27 23.77 5.12
N GLU A 368 -22.60 24.94 5.08
CA GLU A 368 -21.37 25.15 4.28
C GLU A 368 -20.24 24.17 4.68
N MET A 369 -20.16 23.80 5.96
CA MET A 369 -19.14 22.90 6.49
C MET A 369 -19.38 21.45 6.08
N ASN A 370 -20.66 21.06 5.88
CA ASN A 370 -21.06 19.73 5.44
C ASN A 370 -21.15 19.58 3.90
N HIS A 371 -20.99 20.68 3.16
CA HIS A 371 -20.96 20.67 1.70
C HIS A 371 -19.86 19.74 1.16
N THR A 372 -20.17 18.93 0.15
CA THR A 372 -19.34 17.81 -0.30
C THR A 372 -19.26 17.75 -1.83
N PHE A 373 -18.08 17.51 -2.39
CA PHE A 373 -17.97 17.25 -3.84
C PHE A 373 -18.14 15.78 -4.18
N ILE A 374 -18.87 15.46 -5.24
CA ILE A 374 -18.93 14.10 -5.81
C ILE A 374 -18.00 14.04 -7.02
N THR A 375 -16.98 13.18 -6.96
CA THR A 375 -16.12 12.90 -8.11
C THR A 375 -16.38 11.50 -8.65
N LEU A 376 -16.38 11.34 -9.97
CA LEU A 376 -16.69 10.08 -10.65
C LEU A 376 -15.41 9.33 -10.97
N ILE A 377 -15.32 8.08 -10.51
CA ILE A 377 -14.21 7.17 -10.83
C ILE A 377 -14.72 6.00 -11.67
N PRO A 378 -14.14 5.72 -12.85
CA PRO A 378 -14.58 4.62 -13.69
C PRO A 378 -14.24 3.26 -13.05
N LYS A 379 -15.25 2.39 -12.97
CA LYS A 379 -15.12 1.01 -12.46
C LYS A 379 -14.42 0.09 -13.46
N VAL A 380 -14.59 0.37 -14.75
CA VAL A 380 -14.05 -0.41 -15.88
C VAL A 380 -13.32 0.51 -16.86
N GLN A 381 -12.48 -0.05 -17.74
CA GLN A 381 -11.85 0.70 -18.81
C GLN A 381 -12.90 1.02 -19.89
N GLY A 382 -12.89 2.25 -20.42
CA GLY A 382 -13.89 2.69 -21.41
C GLY A 382 -15.31 2.82 -20.85
N ALA A 383 -15.44 3.24 -19.57
CA ALA A 383 -16.74 3.43 -18.95
C ALA A 383 -17.58 4.47 -19.71
N CYS A 384 -18.77 4.08 -20.14
CA CYS A 384 -19.64 4.88 -21.01
C CYS A 384 -21.07 5.04 -20.46
N ASN A 385 -21.41 4.48 -19.30
CA ASN A 385 -22.74 4.65 -18.70
C ASN A 385 -22.67 4.96 -17.20
N PHE A 386 -23.74 5.52 -16.64
CA PHE A 386 -23.83 5.93 -15.23
C PHE A 386 -23.46 4.81 -14.24
N ASN A 387 -23.83 3.57 -14.52
CA ASN A 387 -23.60 2.43 -13.63
C ASN A 387 -22.13 1.97 -13.59
N GLN A 388 -21.36 2.29 -14.62
CA GLN A 388 -19.92 2.03 -14.72
C GLN A 388 -19.07 3.06 -13.99
N PHE A 389 -19.65 4.14 -13.45
CA PHE A 389 -18.96 5.08 -12.58
C PHE A 389 -19.27 4.82 -11.11
N ARG A 390 -18.27 5.04 -10.25
CA ARG A 390 -18.39 5.06 -8.80
C ARG A 390 -18.33 6.52 -8.33
N PRO A 391 -19.38 7.04 -7.68
CA PRO A 391 -19.32 8.34 -7.04
C PRO A 391 -18.44 8.26 -5.80
N ILE A 392 -17.54 9.22 -5.60
CA ILE A 392 -16.73 9.36 -4.39
C ILE A 392 -16.96 10.75 -3.81
N SER A 393 -17.39 10.77 -2.56
CA SER A 393 -17.64 11.98 -1.77
C SER A 393 -16.34 12.54 -1.20
N LEU A 394 -16.04 13.79 -1.53
CA LEU A 394 -14.91 14.56 -1.03
C LEU A 394 -15.41 15.55 0.02
N CYS A 395 -15.43 15.12 1.28
CA CYS A 395 -15.85 15.96 2.41
C CYS A 395 -14.71 16.88 2.88
N ASN A 396 -15.08 18.02 3.46
CA ASN A 396 -14.15 18.91 4.17
C ASN A 396 -13.45 18.18 5.32
N VAL A 397 -12.23 18.61 5.68
CA VAL A 397 -11.47 17.96 6.76
C VAL A 397 -12.16 18.15 8.10
N TYR A 398 -12.76 19.32 8.35
CA TYR A 398 -13.57 19.57 9.55
C TYR A 398 -14.63 18.48 9.77
N TYR A 399 -15.47 18.21 8.76
CA TYR A 399 -16.49 17.16 8.85
C TYR A 399 -15.86 15.77 9.09
N LYS A 400 -14.73 15.48 8.44
CA LYS A 400 -14.00 14.21 8.66
C LYS A 400 -13.46 14.06 10.08
N ILE A 401 -13.19 15.14 10.79
CA ILE A 401 -12.75 15.09 12.20
C ILE A 401 -13.94 14.59 13.03
N ILE A 402 -15.10 15.23 12.87
CA ILE A 402 -16.35 14.83 13.55
C ILE A 402 -16.72 13.39 13.23
N SER A 403 -16.79 13.04 11.94
CA SER A 403 -17.21 11.71 11.54
C SER A 403 -16.23 10.63 12.01
N LYS A 404 -14.93 10.94 12.11
CA LYS A 404 -13.95 10.02 12.67
C LYS A 404 -14.00 9.91 14.20
N LEU A 405 -14.33 10.98 14.93
CA LEU A 405 -14.56 10.93 16.38
C LEU A 405 -15.74 10.00 16.70
N LEU A 406 -16.88 10.19 16.01
CA LEU A 406 -18.06 9.33 16.16
C LEU A 406 -17.72 7.87 15.87
N VAL A 407 -16.96 7.60 14.81
CA VAL A 407 -16.51 6.24 14.46
C VAL A 407 -15.58 5.65 15.52
N ASN A 408 -14.63 6.42 16.05
CA ASN A 408 -13.71 5.92 17.06
C ASN A 408 -14.43 5.44 18.31
N ARG A 409 -15.53 6.11 18.69
CA ARG A 409 -16.38 5.72 19.82
C ARG A 409 -17.36 4.59 19.50
N LEU A 410 -17.85 4.51 18.26
CA LEU A 410 -18.73 3.42 17.82
C LEU A 410 -17.99 2.08 17.64
N ARG A 411 -16.74 2.10 17.15
CA ARG A 411 -15.97 0.90 16.76
C ARG A 411 -15.84 -0.18 17.84
N PRO A 412 -15.57 0.14 19.12
CA PRO A 412 -15.50 -0.85 20.19
C PRO A 412 -16.80 -1.65 20.36
N LEU A 413 -17.96 -0.99 20.15
CA LEU A 413 -19.29 -1.56 20.39
C LEU A 413 -19.76 -2.48 19.26
N LEU A 414 -19.19 -2.36 18.05
CA LEU A 414 -19.66 -3.09 16.86
C LEU A 414 -19.64 -4.61 17.02
N SER A 415 -18.69 -5.15 17.78
CA SER A 415 -18.58 -6.60 17.98
C SER A 415 -19.75 -7.18 18.79
N LYS A 416 -20.33 -6.38 19.67
CA LYS A 416 -21.51 -6.67 20.50
C LYS A 416 -22.82 -6.54 19.71
N ILE A 417 -22.89 -5.53 18.83
CA ILE A 417 -24.12 -5.18 18.08
C ILE A 417 -24.32 -6.07 16.85
N ILE A 418 -23.25 -6.26 16.06
CA ILE A 418 -23.34 -6.78 14.69
C ILE A 418 -23.23 -8.30 14.66
N ASP A 419 -24.14 -8.96 13.93
CA ASP A 419 -24.19 -10.42 13.76
C ASP A 419 -22.82 -10.99 13.33
N PRO A 420 -22.37 -12.13 13.90
CA PRO A 420 -21.08 -12.75 13.58
C PRO A 420 -20.86 -13.05 12.08
N ALA A 421 -21.93 -13.21 11.29
CA ALA A 421 -21.85 -13.46 9.85
C ALA A 421 -21.42 -12.23 9.02
N GLN A 422 -21.45 -11.02 9.59
CA GLN A 422 -21.01 -9.79 8.93
C GLN A 422 -19.52 -9.55 9.15
N VAL A 423 -18.68 -9.93 8.19
CA VAL A 423 -17.22 -9.85 8.36
C VAL A 423 -16.68 -8.45 8.02
N ALA A 424 -17.40 -7.63 7.25
CA ALA A 424 -16.91 -6.33 6.82
C ALA A 424 -16.98 -5.27 7.92
N PHE A 425 -15.96 -4.39 7.95
CA PHE A 425 -15.86 -3.19 8.80
C PHE A 425 -15.89 -3.40 10.33
N VAL A 426 -16.11 -4.63 10.81
CA VAL A 426 -16.01 -4.95 12.23
C VAL A 426 -14.55 -5.28 12.60
N PRO A 427 -13.97 -4.67 13.65
CA PRO A 427 -12.61 -4.98 14.09
C PRO A 427 -12.40 -6.47 14.36
N ASN A 428 -11.19 -6.96 14.10
CA ASN A 428 -10.75 -8.34 14.36
C ASN A 428 -11.46 -9.46 13.56
N ARG A 429 -12.37 -9.15 12.62
CA ARG A 429 -12.96 -10.15 11.71
C ARG A 429 -12.10 -10.35 10.45
N TRP A 430 -11.96 -11.59 9.98
CA TRP A 430 -11.05 -11.94 8.89
C TRP A 430 -11.79 -12.20 7.58
N ILE A 431 -11.58 -11.36 6.56
CA ILE A 431 -12.28 -11.42 5.25
C ILE A 431 -12.32 -12.82 4.59
N ASN A 432 -11.25 -13.60 4.70
CA ASN A 432 -11.18 -14.91 4.03
C ASN A 432 -12.05 -15.98 4.70
N GLU A 433 -12.59 -15.72 5.89
CA GLU A 433 -13.58 -16.57 6.54
C GLU A 433 -14.77 -16.84 5.62
N ASN A 434 -15.40 -15.79 5.08
CA ASN A 434 -16.53 -15.93 4.16
C ASN A 434 -16.14 -16.68 2.89
N VAL A 435 -14.92 -16.45 2.39
CA VAL A 435 -14.40 -17.14 1.20
C VAL A 435 -14.25 -18.64 1.47
N ILE A 436 -13.66 -19.01 2.61
CA ILE A 436 -13.47 -20.42 3.00
C ILE A 436 -14.82 -21.10 3.22
N ILE A 437 -15.72 -20.49 3.99
CA ILE A 437 -17.05 -21.06 4.26
C ILE A 437 -17.83 -21.25 2.96
N ALA A 438 -17.86 -20.24 2.08
CA ALA A 438 -18.54 -20.35 0.78
C ALA A 438 -17.98 -21.49 -0.07
N GLN A 439 -16.65 -21.67 -0.12
CA GLN A 439 -16.02 -22.79 -0.84
C GLN A 439 -16.34 -24.15 -0.22
N GLU A 440 -16.35 -24.25 1.10
CA GLU A 440 -16.69 -25.50 1.78
C GLU A 440 -18.15 -25.88 1.55
N VAL A 441 -19.07 -24.91 1.54
CA VAL A 441 -20.48 -25.12 1.18
C VAL A 441 -20.61 -25.56 -0.28
N VAL A 442 -19.98 -24.85 -1.23
CA VAL A 442 -19.97 -25.22 -2.66
C VAL A 442 -19.40 -26.62 -2.87
N HIS A 443 -18.33 -26.98 -2.17
CA HIS A 443 -17.76 -28.33 -2.21
C HIS A 443 -18.75 -29.38 -1.73
N SER A 444 -19.43 -29.14 -0.60
CA SER A 444 -20.44 -30.06 -0.08
C SER A 444 -21.64 -30.18 -1.03
N PHE A 445 -22.08 -29.08 -1.65
CA PHE A 445 -23.15 -29.08 -2.66
C PHE A 445 -22.85 -29.99 -3.85
N LYS A 446 -21.61 -30.06 -4.30
CA LYS A 446 -21.19 -30.95 -5.40
C LYS A 446 -21.24 -32.44 -5.02
N ARG A 447 -21.18 -32.77 -3.73
CA ARG A 447 -21.14 -34.16 -3.22
C ARG A 447 -22.47 -34.63 -2.64
N MET A 448 -23.38 -33.72 -2.30
CA MET A 448 -24.72 -34.06 -1.82
C MET A 448 -25.52 -34.77 -2.92
N LYS A 449 -25.80 -36.06 -2.70
CA LYS A 449 -26.64 -36.92 -3.57
C LYS A 449 -28.09 -37.08 -3.06
N ARG A 450 -28.46 -36.46 -1.94
CA ARG A 450 -29.79 -36.63 -1.31
C ARG A 450 -30.90 -35.96 -2.13
N LYS A 451 -32.11 -36.54 -2.09
CA LYS A 451 -33.34 -36.02 -2.75
C LYS A 451 -33.76 -34.62 -2.27
N GLN A 452 -33.46 -34.26 -1.01
CA GLN A 452 -33.67 -32.92 -0.47
C GLN A 452 -32.36 -32.13 -0.52
N GLY A 453 -32.15 -31.40 -1.60
CA GLY A 453 -30.96 -30.58 -1.82
C GLY A 453 -30.97 -29.25 -1.05
N SER A 454 -29.92 -28.45 -1.27
CA SER A 454 -29.76 -27.11 -0.70
C SER A 454 -29.52 -26.08 -1.80
N LEU A 455 -29.85 -24.82 -1.49
CA LEU A 455 -29.74 -23.67 -2.36
C LEU A 455 -28.87 -22.59 -1.71
N GLY A 456 -28.04 -21.94 -2.52
CA GLY A 456 -27.33 -20.71 -2.18
C GLY A 456 -27.76 -19.59 -3.12
N ILE A 457 -28.01 -18.41 -2.57
CA ILE A 457 -28.43 -17.21 -3.31
C ILE A 457 -27.36 -16.15 -3.10
N LYS A 458 -26.69 -15.72 -4.18
CA LYS A 458 -25.76 -14.59 -4.15
C LYS A 458 -26.55 -13.33 -4.54
N LEU A 459 -26.64 -12.38 -3.61
CA LEU A 459 -27.35 -11.12 -3.78
C LEU A 459 -26.41 -10.01 -4.27
N ASP A 460 -26.97 -9.07 -5.02
CA ASP A 460 -26.34 -7.79 -5.41
C ASP A 460 -27.40 -6.69 -5.25
N PHE A 461 -27.06 -5.59 -4.56
CA PHE A 461 -27.96 -4.45 -4.36
C PHE A 461 -27.67 -3.32 -5.36
N HIS A 462 -28.72 -2.67 -5.87
CA HIS A 462 -28.58 -1.48 -6.69
C HIS A 462 -28.11 -0.30 -5.84
N LYS A 463 -26.87 0.16 -6.08
CA LYS A 463 -26.33 1.41 -5.51
C LYS A 463 -26.51 1.45 -3.99
N ALA A 464 -26.05 0.40 -3.30
CA ALA A 464 -26.37 0.11 -1.90
C ALA A 464 -26.18 1.30 -0.93
N TYR A 465 -25.09 2.06 -1.05
CA TYR A 465 -24.91 3.24 -0.21
C TYR A 465 -25.88 4.38 -0.56
N ASP A 466 -26.11 4.60 -1.85
CA ASP A 466 -26.80 5.79 -2.35
C ASP A 466 -28.32 5.74 -2.11
N LYS A 467 -28.90 4.54 -1.92
CA LYS A 467 -30.33 4.33 -1.69
C LYS A 467 -30.76 4.17 -0.24
N MET A 468 -29.83 4.13 0.71
CA MET A 468 -30.16 3.89 2.12
C MET A 468 -30.94 5.08 2.71
N GLU A 469 -32.11 4.81 3.29
CA GLU A 469 -33.00 5.83 3.85
C GLU A 469 -32.48 6.31 5.22
N TRP A 470 -32.46 7.62 5.45
CA TRP A 470 -31.91 8.20 6.69
C TRP A 470 -32.79 7.91 7.89
N GLU A 471 -34.11 8.04 7.74
CA GLU A 471 -35.07 7.78 8.80
C GLU A 471 -35.00 6.33 9.28
N PHE A 472 -34.79 5.40 8.35
CA PHE A 472 -34.55 3.99 8.68
C PHE A 472 -33.31 3.80 9.57
N ILE A 473 -32.20 4.48 9.30
CA ILE A 473 -31.00 4.42 10.14
C ILE A 473 -31.27 4.99 11.54
N VAL A 474 -32.00 6.11 11.62
CA VAL A 474 -32.39 6.71 12.91
C VAL A 474 -33.17 5.71 13.75
N GLN A 475 -34.20 5.08 13.17
CA GLN A 475 -35.01 4.07 13.86
C GLN A 475 -34.18 2.86 14.31
N VAL A 476 -33.23 2.39 13.49
CA VAL A 476 -32.32 1.30 13.86
C VAL A 476 -31.43 1.68 15.04
N LEU A 477 -30.89 2.90 15.07
CA LEU A 477 -30.08 3.36 16.20
C LEU A 477 -30.92 3.46 17.49
N THR A 478 -32.13 4.01 17.40
CA THR A 478 -33.05 4.08 18.55
C THR A 478 -33.39 2.69 19.08
N ALA A 479 -33.72 1.73 18.21
CA ALA A 479 -34.07 0.37 18.59
C ALA A 479 -32.88 -0.40 19.23
N LEU A 480 -31.64 -0.06 18.86
CA LEU A 480 -30.43 -0.62 19.47
C LEU A 480 -30.11 -0.02 20.86
N GLY A 481 -30.83 1.04 21.28
CA GLY A 481 -30.66 1.70 22.57
C GLY A 481 -29.65 2.85 22.57
N PHE A 482 -29.34 3.44 21.42
CA PHE A 482 -28.51 4.65 21.38
C PHE A 482 -29.28 5.86 21.93
N ASP A 483 -28.61 6.70 22.70
CA ASP A 483 -29.19 7.92 23.24
C ASP A 483 -29.56 8.94 22.15
N ASN A 484 -30.65 9.68 22.37
CA ASN A 484 -31.19 10.67 21.43
C ASN A 484 -30.15 11.73 21.02
N LYS A 485 -29.24 12.10 21.92
CA LYS A 485 -28.18 13.05 21.60
C LYS A 485 -27.25 12.49 20.52
N PHE A 486 -26.78 11.24 20.67
CA PHE A 486 -25.92 10.60 19.68
C PHE A 486 -26.65 10.41 18.34
N VAL A 487 -27.91 9.97 18.37
CA VAL A 487 -28.75 9.82 17.17
C VAL A 487 -28.90 11.15 16.43
N SER A 488 -29.14 12.26 17.16
CA SER A 488 -29.22 13.60 16.58
C SER A 488 -27.90 14.05 15.93
N LEU A 489 -26.74 13.79 16.57
CA LEU A 489 -25.42 14.08 15.99
C LEU A 489 -25.20 13.32 14.67
N VAL A 490 -25.57 12.03 14.63
CA VAL A 490 -25.47 11.22 13.42
C VAL A 490 -26.42 11.72 12.34
N TYR A 491 -27.67 12.03 12.71
CA TYR A 491 -28.67 12.56 11.78
C TYR A 491 -28.20 13.87 11.15
N GLN A 492 -27.69 14.80 11.96
CA GLN A 492 -27.13 16.08 11.49
C GLN A 492 -25.97 15.89 10.52
N CYS A 493 -25.13 14.87 10.74
CA CYS A 493 -24.07 14.53 9.79
C CYS A 493 -24.63 14.13 8.43
N ILE A 494 -25.63 13.26 8.37
CA ILE A 494 -26.14 12.68 7.12
C ILE A 494 -27.19 13.55 6.41
N SER A 495 -28.01 14.31 7.14
CA SER A 495 -29.18 15.01 6.57
C SER A 495 -28.91 16.44 6.09
N THR A 496 -27.91 17.12 6.65
CA THR A 496 -27.59 18.52 6.29
C THR A 496 -26.61 18.66 5.11
N VAL A 497 -26.24 17.54 4.48
CA VAL A 497 -25.26 17.50 3.39
C VAL A 497 -25.84 18.11 2.12
N SER A 498 -25.01 18.84 1.38
CA SER A 498 -25.27 19.26 0.00
C SER A 498 -24.12 18.83 -0.90
N TYR A 499 -24.42 18.46 -2.14
CA TYR A 499 -23.45 17.92 -3.09
C TYR A 499 -23.23 18.84 -4.29
N THR A 500 -22.00 18.94 -4.76
CA THR A 500 -21.71 19.42 -6.13
C THR A 500 -21.02 18.32 -6.91
N VAL A 501 -21.51 18.01 -8.11
CA VAL A 501 -20.85 17.02 -8.98
C VAL A 501 -19.63 17.67 -9.67
N LEU A 502 -18.49 16.99 -9.62
CA LEU A 502 -17.26 17.38 -10.31
C LEU A 502 -17.11 16.61 -11.61
N LEU A 503 -17.48 17.23 -12.73
CA LEU A 503 -17.23 16.69 -14.06
C LEU A 503 -15.83 17.12 -14.54
N ASN A 504 -14.93 16.15 -14.73
CA ASN A 504 -13.55 16.37 -15.17
C ASN A 504 -12.79 17.46 -14.37
N GLY A 505 -13.11 17.58 -13.08
CA GLY A 505 -12.49 18.53 -12.15
C GLY A 505 -13.11 19.94 -12.15
N SER A 506 -14.16 20.17 -12.92
CA SER A 506 -14.92 21.43 -12.92
C SER A 506 -16.20 21.25 -12.11
N LYS A 507 -16.68 22.34 -11.49
CA LYS A 507 -17.93 22.31 -10.72
C LYS A 507 -19.14 22.29 -11.65
N GLY A 508 -20.12 21.47 -11.31
CA GLY A 508 -21.48 21.58 -11.85
C GLY A 508 -22.47 22.17 -10.83
N PRO A 509 -23.78 21.93 -11.00
CA PRO A 509 -24.81 22.44 -10.10
C PRO A 509 -24.81 21.73 -8.75
N ASP A 510 -25.42 22.40 -7.76
CA ASP A 510 -25.60 21.86 -6.42
C ASP A 510 -26.87 20.98 -6.34
N LEU A 511 -26.78 19.94 -5.52
CA LEU A 511 -27.80 18.92 -5.29
C LEU A 511 -28.05 18.77 -3.78
N ASN A 512 -29.33 18.73 -3.41
CA ASN A 512 -29.76 18.49 -2.03
C ASN A 512 -30.38 17.08 -1.94
N PRO A 513 -29.71 16.10 -1.34
CA PRO A 513 -30.24 14.76 -1.14
C PRO A 513 -31.31 14.74 -0.03
N SER A 514 -32.18 13.74 -0.06
CA SER A 514 -33.07 13.36 1.05
C SER A 514 -32.86 11.92 1.53
N ARG A 515 -31.94 11.18 0.91
CA ARG A 515 -31.44 9.88 1.36
C ARG A 515 -30.01 9.61 0.88
N GLY A 516 -29.45 8.49 1.32
CA GLY A 516 -28.19 7.94 0.87
C GLY A 516 -27.00 8.28 1.77
N LEU A 517 -26.02 7.38 1.80
CA LEU A 517 -24.80 7.49 2.58
C LEU A 517 -23.59 7.82 1.69
N ARG A 518 -22.64 8.59 2.22
CA ARG A 518 -21.49 9.10 1.45
C ARG A 518 -20.44 8.03 1.18
N GLN A 519 -20.12 7.82 -0.09
CA GLN A 519 -19.02 6.93 -0.50
C GLN A 519 -17.66 7.62 -0.32
N GLY A 520 -16.98 7.38 0.81
CA GLY A 520 -15.68 7.98 1.14
C GLY A 520 -15.65 8.74 2.46
N ASP A 521 -16.79 8.82 3.14
CA ASP A 521 -16.92 9.29 4.52
C ASP A 521 -16.55 8.17 5.52
N PRO A 522 -15.74 8.46 6.56
CA PRO A 522 -15.46 7.51 7.64
C PRO A 522 -16.68 6.89 8.31
N LEU A 523 -17.77 7.64 8.52
CA LEU A 523 -18.94 7.18 9.29
C LEU A 523 -19.88 6.28 8.48
N SER A 524 -20.08 6.61 7.21
CA SER A 524 -21.03 5.94 6.30
C SER A 524 -20.94 4.41 6.24
N PRO A 525 -19.75 3.75 6.19
CA PRO A 525 -19.65 2.29 6.21
C PRO A 525 -20.24 1.63 7.46
N TYR A 526 -20.14 2.30 8.62
CA TYR A 526 -20.63 1.76 9.90
C TYR A 526 -22.14 1.89 10.00
N LEU A 527 -22.70 3.03 9.56
CA LEU A 527 -24.14 3.20 9.44
C LEU A 527 -24.75 2.19 8.47
N PHE A 528 -24.05 1.89 7.37
CA PHE A 528 -24.50 0.89 6.42
C PHE A 528 -24.59 -0.51 7.05
N ILE A 529 -23.56 -0.96 7.78
CA ILE A 529 -23.61 -2.28 8.41
C ILE A 529 -24.65 -2.35 9.54
N LEU A 530 -24.85 -1.26 10.29
CA LEU A 530 -25.92 -1.17 11.30
C LEU A 530 -27.30 -1.29 10.64
N GLY A 531 -27.55 -0.58 9.53
CA GLY A 531 -28.79 -0.77 8.77
C GLY A 531 -28.92 -2.18 8.18
N SER A 532 -27.83 -2.80 7.73
CA SER A 532 -27.83 -4.18 7.22
C SER A 532 -28.08 -5.24 8.31
N GLU A 533 -27.86 -4.90 9.58
CA GLU A 533 -28.10 -5.78 10.72
C GLU A 533 -29.57 -6.20 10.80
N VAL A 534 -30.50 -5.32 10.40
CA VAL A 534 -31.93 -5.63 10.32
C VAL A 534 -32.18 -6.85 9.42
N LEU A 535 -31.52 -6.94 8.27
CA LEU A 535 -31.66 -8.11 7.40
C LEU A 535 -31.09 -9.38 8.06
N ALA A 536 -29.94 -9.28 8.73
CA ALA A 536 -29.36 -10.39 9.46
C ALA A 536 -30.30 -10.91 10.56
N ARG A 537 -30.93 -10.00 11.31
CA ARG A 537 -31.87 -10.29 12.40
C ARG A 537 -33.18 -10.87 11.88
N LEU A 538 -33.72 -10.36 10.77
CA LEU A 538 -34.90 -10.94 10.11
C LEU A 538 -34.65 -12.41 9.75
N ILE A 539 -33.48 -12.70 9.17
CA ILE A 539 -33.11 -14.08 8.82
C ILE A 539 -32.94 -14.93 10.09
N ASN A 540 -32.29 -14.42 11.13
CA ASN A 540 -32.11 -15.14 12.39
C ASN A 540 -33.44 -15.51 13.04
N ARG A 541 -34.43 -14.60 13.01
CA ARG A 541 -35.78 -14.87 13.53
C ARG A 541 -36.44 -16.03 12.80
N GLU A 542 -36.38 -16.05 11.47
CA GLU A 542 -36.96 -17.15 10.68
C GLU A 542 -36.15 -18.45 10.81
N VAL A 543 -34.85 -18.38 11.08
CA VAL A 543 -34.03 -19.55 11.44
C VAL A 543 -34.43 -20.11 12.80
N PHE A 544 -34.64 -19.25 13.79
CA PHE A 544 -35.07 -19.63 15.14
C PHE A 544 -36.46 -20.28 15.13
N ARG A 545 -37.39 -19.74 14.33
CA ARG A 545 -38.73 -20.31 14.10
C ARG A 545 -38.74 -21.62 13.29
N GLY A 546 -37.60 -22.05 12.76
CA GLY A 546 -37.49 -23.23 11.91
C GLY A 546 -38.02 -23.05 10.48
N ALA A 547 -38.43 -21.84 10.10
CA ALA A 547 -38.88 -21.53 8.74
C ALA A 547 -37.71 -21.51 7.73
N ILE A 548 -36.48 -21.24 8.19
CA ILE A 548 -35.25 -21.34 7.39
C ILE A 548 -34.29 -22.29 8.08
N SER A 549 -33.97 -23.42 7.45
CA SER A 549 -33.13 -24.45 8.07
C SER A 549 -31.63 -24.14 7.99
N GLY A 550 -31.22 -23.31 7.02
CA GLY A 550 -29.82 -23.12 6.65
C GLY A 550 -29.17 -24.37 6.06
N VAL A 551 -27.84 -24.32 5.90
CA VAL A 551 -27.02 -25.40 5.36
C VAL A 551 -26.04 -25.88 6.41
N GLN A 552 -26.07 -27.17 6.71
CA GLN A 552 -25.07 -27.83 7.52
C GLN A 552 -24.12 -28.63 6.63
N VAL A 553 -22.83 -28.32 6.72
CA VAL A 553 -21.79 -28.87 5.85
C VAL A 553 -21.35 -30.28 6.28
N ALA A 554 -21.42 -30.58 7.58
CA ALA A 554 -21.17 -31.88 8.21
C ALA A 554 -21.86 -31.98 9.58
N VAL A 555 -22.03 -33.20 10.10
CA VAL A 555 -22.56 -33.40 11.47
C VAL A 555 -21.61 -32.75 12.47
N GLY A 556 -22.14 -31.97 13.42
CA GLY A 556 -21.36 -31.20 14.39
C GLY A 556 -20.84 -29.85 13.86
N ALA A 557 -20.98 -29.54 12.57
CA ALA A 557 -20.65 -28.22 12.04
C ALA A 557 -21.78 -27.21 12.33
N PRO A 558 -21.48 -25.92 12.52
CA PRO A 558 -22.51 -24.90 12.67
C PRO A 558 -23.41 -24.81 11.43
N LYS A 559 -24.69 -24.50 11.64
CA LYS A 559 -25.64 -24.26 10.54
C LYS A 559 -25.36 -22.89 9.93
N ILE A 560 -25.15 -22.85 8.62
CA ILE A 560 -24.83 -21.62 7.89
C ILE A 560 -26.07 -21.18 7.12
N SER A 561 -26.67 -20.06 7.50
CA SER A 561 -27.82 -19.44 6.80
C SER A 561 -27.41 -18.23 5.95
N LYS A 562 -26.33 -17.54 6.32
CA LYS A 562 -25.96 -16.26 5.72
C LYS A 562 -24.45 -15.98 5.82
N LEU A 563 -23.92 -15.24 4.86
CA LEU A 563 -22.57 -14.67 4.84
C LEU A 563 -22.68 -13.23 4.35
N PHE A 564 -22.20 -12.29 5.16
CA PHE A 564 -22.25 -10.86 4.86
C PHE A 564 -20.85 -10.28 4.77
N TYR A 565 -20.61 -9.50 3.72
CA TYR A 565 -19.46 -8.62 3.62
C TYR A 565 -19.94 -7.29 3.03
N ALA A 566 -20.40 -6.40 3.92
CA ALA A 566 -21.08 -5.17 3.54
C ALA A 566 -22.25 -5.47 2.57
N ASP A 567 -22.18 -5.01 1.32
CA ASP A 567 -23.19 -5.20 0.28
C ASP A 567 -23.10 -6.57 -0.44
N ASP A 568 -21.98 -7.27 -0.35
CA ASP A 568 -21.81 -8.62 -0.89
C ASP A 568 -22.42 -9.66 0.08
N VAL A 569 -23.61 -10.16 -0.24
CA VAL A 569 -24.36 -11.11 0.61
C VAL A 569 -24.57 -12.46 -0.08
N ILE A 570 -24.34 -13.57 0.64
CA ILE A 570 -24.73 -14.92 0.22
C ILE A 570 -25.65 -15.52 1.27
N LEU A 571 -26.83 -15.96 0.84
CA LEU A 571 -27.85 -16.61 1.68
C LEU A 571 -27.95 -18.10 1.35
N PHE A 572 -28.28 -18.92 2.34
CA PHE A 572 -28.32 -20.36 2.26
C PHE A 572 -29.60 -20.93 2.89
N CYS A 573 -30.27 -21.82 2.17
CA CYS A 573 -31.47 -22.51 2.65
C CYS A 573 -31.59 -23.93 2.04
N LYS A 574 -32.60 -24.69 2.44
CA LYS A 574 -32.94 -25.96 1.75
C LYS A 574 -33.65 -25.66 0.44
N ALA A 575 -33.54 -26.58 -0.51
CA ALA A 575 -34.25 -26.50 -1.79
C ALA A 575 -35.73 -26.87 -1.62
N LYS A 576 -36.46 -26.02 -0.87
CA LYS A 576 -37.91 -26.08 -0.65
C LYS A 576 -38.51 -24.72 -0.98
N LEU A 577 -39.65 -24.69 -1.69
CA LEU A 577 -40.29 -23.43 -2.07
C LEU A 577 -40.64 -22.57 -0.86
N VAL A 578 -41.12 -23.18 0.22
CA VAL A 578 -41.47 -22.48 1.47
C VAL A 578 -40.26 -21.77 2.09
N GLU A 579 -39.08 -22.41 2.15
CA GLU A 579 -37.89 -21.76 2.73
C GLU A 579 -37.38 -20.61 1.83
N VAL A 580 -37.46 -20.77 0.49
CA VAL A 580 -37.10 -19.71 -0.45
C VAL A 580 -38.06 -18.53 -0.34
N ASP A 581 -39.37 -18.80 -0.24
CA ASP A 581 -40.40 -17.79 -0.06
C ASP A 581 -40.21 -17.01 1.25
N SER A 582 -39.95 -17.69 2.38
CA SER A 582 -39.64 -17.04 3.65
C SER A 582 -38.40 -16.13 3.55
N LEU A 583 -37.34 -16.59 2.88
CA LEU A 583 -36.13 -15.79 2.65
C LEU A 583 -36.42 -14.55 1.79
N MET A 584 -37.20 -14.70 0.72
CA MET A 584 -37.59 -13.60 -0.15
C MET A 584 -38.52 -12.61 0.56
N LYS A 585 -39.40 -13.07 1.45
CA LYS A 585 -40.19 -12.20 2.33
C LYS A 585 -39.31 -11.36 3.24
N CYS A 586 -38.30 -11.95 3.89
CA CYS A 586 -37.33 -11.17 4.68
C CYS A 586 -36.64 -10.10 3.84
N LEU A 587 -36.21 -10.45 2.62
CA LEU A 587 -35.57 -9.50 1.70
C LEU A 587 -36.51 -8.38 1.26
N ASN A 588 -37.76 -8.70 0.92
CA ASN A 588 -38.76 -7.72 0.52
C ASN A 588 -39.08 -6.76 1.66
N SER A 589 -39.25 -7.25 2.89
CA SER A 589 -39.45 -6.40 4.07
C SER A 589 -38.25 -5.48 4.31
N TYR A 590 -37.03 -6.01 4.23
CA TYR A 590 -35.82 -5.21 4.38
C TYR A 590 -35.71 -4.14 3.28
N CYS A 591 -35.93 -4.49 2.01
CA CYS A 591 -35.91 -3.55 0.90
C CYS A 591 -36.97 -2.46 1.04
N LEU A 592 -38.18 -2.82 1.48
CA LEU A 592 -39.25 -1.87 1.73
C LEU A 592 -38.89 -0.86 2.82
N TRP A 593 -38.29 -1.31 3.92
CA TRP A 593 -37.96 -0.46 5.07
C TRP A 593 -36.71 0.40 4.84
N SER A 594 -35.69 -0.15 4.19
CA SER A 594 -34.38 0.51 4.03
C SER A 594 -34.25 1.35 2.76
N GLY A 595 -35.21 1.26 1.83
CA GLY A 595 -35.13 1.83 0.48
C GLY A 595 -34.20 1.06 -0.47
N GLN A 596 -33.61 -0.06 -0.01
CA GLN A 596 -32.75 -0.91 -0.83
C GLN A 596 -33.53 -1.61 -1.94
N SER A 597 -32.84 -1.99 -3.02
CA SER A 597 -33.44 -2.77 -4.12
C SER A 597 -32.45 -3.77 -4.69
N ILE A 598 -32.93 -4.98 -5.00
CA ILE A 598 -32.11 -6.08 -5.52
C ILE A 598 -31.84 -5.89 -7.01
N ASN A 599 -30.61 -6.17 -7.43
CA ASN A 599 -30.22 -6.27 -8.83
C ASN A 599 -30.39 -7.70 -9.34
N LEU A 600 -31.52 -7.97 -10.00
CA LEU A 600 -31.86 -9.30 -10.54
C LEU A 600 -30.96 -9.73 -11.71
N GLU A 601 -30.24 -8.82 -12.37
CA GLU A 601 -29.31 -9.18 -13.43
C GLU A 601 -28.03 -9.84 -12.89
N LYS A 602 -27.58 -9.37 -11.72
CA LYS A 602 -26.36 -9.84 -11.06
C LYS A 602 -26.64 -10.84 -9.93
N THR A 603 -27.81 -10.76 -9.33
CA THR A 603 -28.29 -11.71 -8.32
C THR A 603 -28.57 -13.05 -8.99
N GLY A 604 -28.18 -14.14 -8.33
CA GLY A 604 -28.45 -15.46 -8.85
C GLY A 604 -28.25 -16.58 -7.86
N VAL A 605 -28.63 -17.79 -8.28
CA VAL A 605 -28.70 -18.97 -7.42
C VAL A 605 -27.73 -20.08 -7.85
N PHE A 606 -27.29 -20.87 -6.89
CA PHE A 606 -26.53 -22.10 -7.11
C PHE A 606 -27.02 -23.19 -6.17
N ALA A 607 -27.11 -24.42 -6.67
CA ALA A 607 -27.77 -25.51 -5.97
C ALA A 607 -26.85 -26.73 -5.83
N SER A 608 -27.16 -27.57 -4.84
CA SER A 608 -26.55 -28.89 -4.70
C SER A 608 -26.93 -29.83 -5.85
N LYS A 609 -26.09 -30.83 -6.13
CA LYS A 609 -26.27 -31.76 -7.25
C LYS A 609 -27.61 -32.50 -7.25
N GLY A 610 -28.20 -32.74 -6.09
CA GLY A 610 -29.49 -33.42 -5.94
C GLY A 610 -30.74 -32.58 -6.26
N VAL A 611 -30.62 -31.29 -6.56
CA VAL A 611 -31.77 -30.42 -6.85
C VAL A 611 -32.22 -30.58 -8.31
N HIS A 612 -33.52 -30.85 -8.52
CA HIS A 612 -34.09 -31.04 -9.84
C HIS A 612 -34.08 -29.75 -10.67
N ALA A 613 -33.87 -29.85 -11.99
CA ALA A 613 -33.85 -28.69 -12.88
C ALA A 613 -35.17 -27.93 -12.88
N GLN A 614 -36.30 -28.64 -12.74
CA GLN A 614 -37.64 -28.04 -12.66
C GLN A 614 -37.78 -27.09 -11.46
N PHE A 615 -37.17 -27.40 -10.32
CA PHE A 615 -37.18 -26.52 -9.14
C PHE A 615 -36.44 -25.20 -9.42
N LEU A 616 -35.32 -25.25 -10.17
CA LEU A 616 -34.61 -24.04 -10.59
C LEU A 616 -35.42 -23.23 -11.62
N SER A 617 -36.15 -23.90 -12.50
CA SER A 617 -37.09 -23.23 -13.42
C SER A 617 -38.23 -22.55 -12.68
N GLN A 618 -38.79 -23.19 -11.65
CA GLN A 618 -39.80 -22.61 -10.77
C GLN A 618 -39.27 -21.36 -10.05
N ILE A 619 -38.08 -21.45 -9.45
CA ILE A 619 -37.44 -20.29 -8.80
C ILE A 619 -37.27 -19.12 -9.78
N ARG A 620 -36.83 -19.41 -11.00
CA ARG A 620 -36.69 -18.40 -12.05
C ARG A 620 -38.03 -17.80 -12.46
N SER A 621 -39.09 -18.60 -12.53
CA SER A 621 -40.43 -18.16 -12.90
C SER A 621 -41.06 -17.26 -11.84
N ILE A 622 -40.89 -17.59 -10.55
CA ILE A 622 -41.54 -16.89 -9.44
C ILE A 622 -40.75 -15.62 -9.06
N TRP A 623 -39.41 -15.72 -8.92
CA TRP A 623 -38.58 -14.62 -8.40
C TRP A 623 -37.57 -14.05 -9.39
N GLY A 624 -37.55 -14.53 -10.65
CA GLY A 624 -36.60 -14.05 -11.67
C GLY A 624 -35.15 -14.49 -11.47
N LEU A 625 -34.87 -15.30 -10.44
CA LEU A 625 -33.50 -15.66 -10.05
C LEU A 625 -32.86 -16.66 -11.02
N LYS A 626 -31.77 -16.25 -11.68
CA LYS A 626 -31.06 -17.07 -12.66
C LYS A 626 -29.98 -17.93 -12.00
N LYS A 627 -29.66 -19.08 -12.60
CA LYS A 627 -28.52 -19.91 -12.18
C LYS A 627 -27.20 -19.16 -12.40
N LEU A 628 -26.35 -19.13 -11.39
CA LEU A 628 -25.02 -18.53 -11.48
C LEU A 628 -24.14 -19.30 -12.47
N HIS A 629 -23.37 -18.56 -13.27
CA HIS A 629 -22.39 -19.12 -14.18
C HIS A 629 -21.10 -19.52 -13.45
N GLN A 630 -20.32 -20.43 -14.05
CA GLN A 630 -19.09 -20.98 -13.45
C GLN A 630 -18.03 -19.90 -13.13
N GLY A 631 -18.00 -18.80 -13.89
CA GLY A 631 -17.04 -17.71 -13.75
C GLY A 631 -17.36 -16.66 -12.66
N VAL A 632 -18.44 -16.83 -11.90
CA VAL A 632 -18.83 -15.87 -10.86
C VAL A 632 -17.75 -15.77 -9.79
N LYS A 633 -17.39 -14.54 -9.42
CA LYS A 633 -16.48 -14.25 -8.31
C LYS A 633 -17.28 -13.84 -7.06
N HIS A 634 -16.77 -14.20 -5.88
CA HIS A 634 -17.21 -13.71 -4.58
C HIS A 634 -16.00 -13.13 -3.87
N LEU A 635 -16.12 -11.88 -3.38
CA LEU A 635 -15.02 -11.13 -2.77
C LEU A 635 -13.73 -11.13 -3.60
N GLY A 636 -13.86 -11.09 -4.94
CA GLY A 636 -12.73 -11.06 -5.86
C GLY A 636 -12.06 -12.39 -6.18
N VAL A 637 -12.53 -13.52 -5.64
CA VAL A 637 -12.03 -14.88 -5.92
C VAL A 637 -13.13 -15.72 -6.60
N PRO A 638 -12.81 -16.68 -7.51
CA PRO A 638 -13.83 -17.52 -8.13
C PRO A 638 -14.65 -18.32 -7.10
N LEU A 639 -15.98 -18.20 -7.15
CA LEU A 639 -16.88 -18.95 -6.28
C LEU A 639 -16.89 -20.44 -6.65
N PHE A 640 -16.81 -20.76 -7.94
CA PHE A 640 -16.78 -22.14 -8.43
C PHE A 640 -15.43 -22.49 -9.04
N LEU A 641 -14.63 -23.26 -8.32
CA LEU A 641 -13.34 -23.73 -8.84
C LEU A 641 -13.53 -24.89 -9.86
N SER A 642 -12.87 -24.79 -11.02
CA SER A 642 -12.85 -25.76 -12.14
C SER A 642 -11.62 -26.70 -12.10
N LYS A 643 -11.62 -27.85 -12.79
CA LYS A 643 -10.45 -28.76 -12.78
C LYS A 643 -9.13 -28.05 -13.17
N ASN A 644 -9.19 -27.06 -14.06
CA ASN A 644 -8.05 -26.25 -14.45
C ASN A 644 -7.88 -25.03 -13.53
N ARG A 645 -7.15 -25.22 -12.43
CA ARG A 645 -6.90 -24.17 -11.43
C ARG A 645 -6.02 -23.03 -11.95
N VAL A 646 -5.14 -23.31 -12.92
CA VAL A 646 -4.30 -22.26 -13.53
C VAL A 646 -5.19 -21.23 -14.21
N LYS A 647 -6.24 -21.67 -14.91
CA LYS A 647 -7.24 -20.79 -15.53
C LYS A 647 -8.05 -20.03 -14.49
N ASP A 648 -8.48 -20.67 -13.41
CA ASP A 648 -9.29 -20.02 -12.37
C ASP A 648 -8.55 -18.83 -11.72
N PHE A 649 -7.23 -18.95 -11.53
CA PHE A 649 -6.39 -17.95 -10.88
C PHE A 649 -5.55 -17.09 -11.84
N SER A 650 -5.70 -17.23 -13.17
CA SER A 650 -4.91 -16.46 -14.17
C SER A 650 -5.05 -14.95 -13.98
N TYR A 651 -6.23 -14.49 -13.52
CA TYR A 651 -6.50 -13.09 -13.25
C TYR A 651 -5.53 -12.45 -12.24
N VAL A 652 -4.89 -13.24 -11.39
CA VAL A 652 -3.88 -12.75 -10.43
C VAL A 652 -2.60 -12.37 -11.16
N LYS A 653 -2.12 -13.24 -12.06
CA LYS A 653 -0.99 -12.96 -12.96
C LYS A 653 -1.31 -11.80 -13.89
N GLU A 654 -2.49 -11.77 -14.50
CA GLU A 654 -2.91 -10.68 -15.40
C GLU A 654 -2.93 -9.31 -14.67
N ARG A 655 -3.38 -9.28 -13.42
CA ARG A 655 -3.34 -8.05 -12.59
C ARG A 655 -1.91 -7.64 -12.26
N LEU A 656 -1.03 -8.60 -11.96
CA LEU A 656 0.39 -8.35 -11.71
C LEU A 656 1.06 -7.77 -12.96
N GLU A 657 0.89 -8.43 -14.12
CA GLU A 657 1.41 -7.99 -15.42
C GLU A 657 0.91 -6.60 -15.81
N SER A 658 -0.40 -6.36 -15.71
CA SER A 658 -1.00 -5.05 -16.01
C SER A 658 -0.39 -3.93 -15.16
N ARG A 659 -0.05 -4.22 -13.89
CA ARG A 659 0.60 -3.26 -13.01
C ARG A 659 2.07 -3.05 -13.37
N THR A 660 2.84 -4.13 -13.56
CA THR A 660 4.27 -4.04 -13.87
C THR A 660 4.53 -3.42 -15.25
N CYS A 661 3.70 -3.70 -16.25
CA CYS A 661 3.81 -3.06 -17.57
C CYS A 661 3.44 -1.57 -17.52
N GLY A 662 2.51 -1.18 -16.64
CA GLY A 662 2.16 0.22 -16.41
C GLY A 662 3.27 1.01 -15.70
N TRP A 663 4.13 0.34 -14.94
CA TRP A 663 5.30 0.93 -14.30
C TRP A 663 6.43 1.00 -15.32
N LYS A 664 6.53 2.11 -16.03
CA LYS A 664 7.57 2.32 -17.03
C LYS A 664 8.96 2.20 -16.40
N CYS A 665 9.60 1.03 -16.53
CA CYS A 665 10.88 0.71 -15.89
C CYS A 665 11.98 1.72 -16.22
N LYS A 666 11.92 2.34 -17.40
CA LYS A 666 12.86 3.39 -17.85
C LYS A 666 12.80 4.66 -17.00
N SER A 667 11.68 4.94 -16.34
CA SER A 667 11.58 6.11 -15.47
C SER A 667 12.01 5.82 -14.04
N LEU A 668 12.16 4.58 -13.59
CA LEU A 668 12.41 4.23 -12.18
C LEU A 668 13.87 3.82 -11.94
N SER A 669 14.47 4.29 -10.85
CA SER A 669 15.76 3.75 -10.37
C SER A 669 15.62 2.31 -9.89
N TRP A 670 16.75 1.62 -9.69
CA TRP A 670 16.78 0.29 -9.08
C TRP A 670 16.09 0.25 -7.71
N MET A 671 16.23 1.31 -6.89
CA MET A 671 15.54 1.39 -5.60
C MET A 671 14.04 1.59 -5.78
N GLY A 672 13.65 2.44 -6.73
CA GLY A 672 12.26 2.62 -7.12
C GLY A 672 11.62 1.28 -7.51
N ARG A 673 12.32 0.47 -8.33
CA ARG A 673 11.86 -0.88 -8.71
C ARG A 673 11.74 -1.81 -7.51
N ALA A 674 12.76 -1.91 -6.65
CA ALA A 674 12.70 -2.76 -5.46
C ALA A 674 11.53 -2.40 -4.54
N THR A 675 11.27 -1.10 -4.38
CA THR A 675 10.17 -0.57 -3.57
C THR A 675 8.81 -0.96 -4.18
N MET A 676 8.62 -0.79 -5.50
CA MET A 676 7.39 -1.19 -6.20
C MET A 676 7.16 -2.70 -6.13
N ILE A 677 8.22 -3.50 -6.23
CA ILE A 677 8.14 -4.97 -6.09
C ILE A 677 7.61 -5.35 -4.70
N LYS A 678 8.27 -4.86 -3.64
CA LYS A 678 7.93 -5.24 -2.26
C LYS A 678 6.57 -4.71 -1.81
N SER A 679 6.26 -3.46 -2.16
CA SER A 679 5.03 -2.80 -1.67
C SER A 679 3.79 -3.14 -2.51
N VAL A 680 3.94 -3.34 -3.82
CA VAL A 680 2.80 -3.53 -4.73
C VAL A 680 2.81 -4.89 -5.42
N ALA A 681 3.91 -5.29 -6.08
CA ALA A 681 3.91 -6.54 -6.86
C ALA A 681 3.68 -7.77 -5.97
N GLN A 682 4.42 -7.87 -4.87
CA GLN A 682 4.36 -8.99 -3.93
C GLN A 682 3.08 -8.98 -3.06
N SER A 683 2.37 -7.86 -2.98
CA SER A 683 1.14 -7.75 -2.19
C SER A 683 -0.13 -8.13 -2.96
N ILE A 684 -0.13 -8.03 -4.29
CA ILE A 684 -1.27 -8.38 -5.16
C ILE A 684 -1.82 -9.80 -4.92
N PRO A 685 -1.00 -10.87 -4.87
CA PRO A 685 -1.51 -12.24 -4.73
C PRO A 685 -1.76 -12.67 -3.27
N ILE A 686 -1.38 -11.88 -2.27
CA ILE A 686 -1.49 -12.25 -0.85
C ILE A 686 -2.92 -12.64 -0.47
N TYR A 687 -3.90 -11.86 -0.94
CA TYR A 687 -5.31 -12.06 -0.60
C TYR A 687 -5.83 -13.45 -0.99
N PRO A 688 -5.75 -13.91 -2.26
CA PRO A 688 -6.14 -15.27 -2.62
C PRO A 688 -5.21 -16.35 -2.03
N MET A 689 -3.90 -16.08 -1.89
CA MET A 689 -2.93 -17.03 -1.30
C MET A 689 -3.23 -17.38 0.15
N ALA A 690 -3.87 -16.49 0.89
CA ALA A 690 -4.24 -16.73 2.29
C ALA A 690 -5.42 -17.70 2.46
N ALA A 691 -6.14 -18.05 1.39
CA ALA A 691 -7.22 -19.04 1.42
C ALA A 691 -6.95 -20.27 0.53
N PHE A 692 -6.12 -20.14 -0.51
CA PHE A 692 -5.87 -21.21 -1.48
C PHE A 692 -4.40 -21.39 -1.78
N GLN A 693 -4.01 -22.63 -2.05
CA GLN A 693 -2.75 -22.88 -2.73
C GLN A 693 -2.91 -22.64 -4.22
N LEU A 694 -2.12 -21.72 -4.75
CA LEU A 694 -2.00 -21.48 -6.17
C LEU A 694 -1.15 -22.59 -6.82
N PRO A 695 -1.41 -22.95 -8.09
CA PRO A 695 -0.56 -23.90 -8.81
C PRO A 695 0.89 -23.43 -8.87
N LYS A 696 1.86 -24.33 -8.65
CA LYS A 696 3.31 -23.99 -8.67
C LYS A 696 3.73 -23.25 -9.94
N ARG A 697 3.29 -23.73 -11.11
CA ARG A 697 3.51 -23.09 -12.41
C ARG A 697 3.01 -21.63 -12.46
N LEU A 698 1.87 -21.33 -11.83
CA LEU A 698 1.36 -19.96 -11.75
C LEU A 698 2.24 -19.07 -10.87
N CYS A 699 2.77 -19.62 -9.76
CA CYS A 699 3.74 -18.91 -8.91
C CYS A 699 5.05 -18.61 -9.66
N GLU A 700 5.59 -19.59 -10.39
CA GLU A 700 6.79 -19.43 -11.22
C GLU A 700 6.58 -18.40 -12.34
N ASP A 701 5.41 -18.41 -12.99
CA ASP A 701 5.02 -17.40 -13.96
C ASP A 701 4.98 -15.99 -13.35
N MET A 702 4.42 -15.84 -12.15
CA MET A 702 4.39 -14.54 -11.45
C MET A 702 5.80 -14.10 -11.02
N ASP A 703 6.63 -15.01 -10.53
CA ASP A 703 8.04 -14.75 -10.19
C ASP A 703 8.81 -14.30 -11.44
N SER A 704 8.53 -14.90 -12.61
CA SER A 704 9.07 -14.48 -13.91
C SER A 704 8.68 -13.05 -14.29
N VAL A 705 7.42 -12.64 -14.08
CA VAL A 705 6.96 -11.27 -14.34
C VAL A 705 7.72 -10.26 -13.48
N VAL A 706 7.89 -10.54 -12.18
CA VAL A 706 8.61 -9.65 -11.26
C VAL A 706 10.11 -9.60 -11.58
N ARG A 707 10.72 -10.75 -11.87
CA ARG A 707 12.12 -10.86 -12.29
C ARG A 707 12.39 -10.07 -13.57
N ARG A 708 11.49 -10.15 -14.56
CA ARG A 708 11.57 -9.38 -15.80
C ARG A 708 11.46 -7.88 -15.54
N PHE A 709 10.55 -7.46 -14.65
CA PHE A 709 10.43 -6.05 -14.23
C PHE A 709 11.70 -5.54 -13.52
N TRP A 710 12.33 -6.37 -12.68
CA TRP A 710 13.56 -6.04 -11.98
C TRP A 710 14.73 -5.80 -12.94
N TRP A 711 15.02 -6.79 -13.80
CA TRP A 711 16.17 -6.76 -14.71
C TRP A 711 15.94 -5.88 -15.96
N ASN A 712 14.69 -5.66 -16.36
CA ASN A 712 14.30 -4.85 -17.52
C ASN A 712 15.10 -5.18 -18.80
N PRO A 713 14.97 -6.40 -19.34
CA PRO A 713 15.76 -6.83 -20.49
C PRO A 713 15.42 -6.04 -21.77
N LYS A 714 16.43 -5.78 -22.61
CA LYS A 714 16.28 -5.03 -23.88
C LYS A 714 15.63 -5.84 -25.01
N LYS A 715 15.76 -7.18 -25.01
CA LYS A 715 15.16 -8.11 -25.99
C LYS A 715 14.45 -9.25 -25.26
N ASP A 716 13.37 -9.78 -25.84
CA ASP A 716 12.60 -10.89 -25.27
C ASP A 716 13.17 -12.25 -25.70
N ALA A 717 14.46 -12.44 -25.47
CA ALA A 717 15.05 -13.78 -25.52
C ALA A 717 14.72 -14.52 -24.22
N SER A 718 14.56 -15.85 -24.27
CA SER A 718 14.51 -16.71 -23.07
C SER A 718 15.73 -16.46 -22.16
N ASN A 719 16.85 -16.09 -22.77
CA ASN A 719 18.10 -15.75 -22.12
C ASN A 719 18.32 -14.24 -22.16
N TYR A 720 18.03 -13.56 -21.06
CA TYR A 720 18.42 -12.18 -20.83
C TYR A 720 19.38 -12.07 -19.64
N PHE A 721 20.25 -11.06 -19.67
CA PHE A 721 21.24 -10.85 -18.63
C PHE A 721 20.57 -10.70 -17.26
N SER A 722 20.69 -11.76 -16.47
CA SER A 722 20.16 -11.89 -15.11
C SER A 722 21.30 -12.38 -14.23
N PRO A 723 22.21 -11.48 -13.81
CA PRO A 723 23.48 -11.84 -13.19
C PRO A 723 23.33 -12.49 -11.81
N LYS A 724 22.11 -12.55 -11.27
CA LYS A 724 21.78 -13.25 -10.03
C LYS A 724 20.43 -13.94 -10.15
N ALA A 725 20.38 -15.20 -9.68
CA ALA A 725 19.17 -16.01 -9.65
C ALA A 725 18.07 -15.35 -8.79
N TRP A 726 16.81 -15.64 -9.11
CA TRP A 726 15.66 -15.05 -8.40
C TRP A 726 15.63 -15.49 -6.94
N GLU A 727 15.92 -16.76 -6.70
CA GLU A 727 16.02 -17.40 -5.40
C GLU A 727 17.05 -16.65 -4.52
N ALA A 728 18.22 -16.34 -5.09
CA ALA A 728 19.27 -15.58 -4.41
C ALA A 728 18.87 -14.12 -4.11
N LEU A 729 18.00 -13.50 -4.91
CA LEU A 729 17.44 -12.17 -4.60
C LEU A 729 16.36 -12.23 -3.52
N CYS A 730 15.72 -13.39 -3.35
CA CYS A 730 14.71 -13.62 -2.31
C CYS A 730 15.33 -13.85 -0.92
N LYS A 731 16.62 -14.18 -0.85
CA LYS A 731 17.34 -14.34 0.42
C LYS A 731 17.39 -13.04 1.24
N PRO A 732 17.56 -13.12 2.58
CA PRO A 732 17.78 -11.95 3.44
C PRO A 732 18.98 -11.09 3.02
N PHE A 733 18.99 -9.84 3.48
CA PHE A 733 20.09 -8.91 3.21
C PHE A 733 21.46 -9.41 3.70
N LYS A 734 21.50 -10.12 4.83
CA LYS A 734 22.74 -10.70 5.40
C LYS A 734 23.32 -11.84 4.54
N GLU A 735 22.49 -12.48 3.72
CA GLU A 735 22.89 -13.53 2.78
C GLU A 735 23.09 -12.97 1.35
N GLY A 736 23.16 -11.64 1.22
CA GLY A 736 23.39 -10.95 -0.05
C GLY A 736 22.18 -10.89 -0.98
N GLY A 737 20.98 -11.27 -0.51
CA GLY A 737 19.73 -11.05 -1.23
C GLY A 737 19.14 -9.66 -1.00
N LEU A 738 17.98 -9.40 -1.58
CA LEU A 738 17.24 -8.15 -1.42
C LEU A 738 16.00 -8.31 -0.53
N GLY A 739 15.76 -9.49 0.04
CA GLY A 739 14.56 -9.79 0.81
C GLY A 739 13.29 -9.70 -0.03
N PHE A 740 13.37 -10.03 -1.33
CA PHE A 740 12.19 -10.38 -2.11
C PHE A 740 11.61 -11.70 -1.62
N ARG A 741 10.39 -12.05 -2.05
CA ARG A 741 9.72 -13.27 -1.62
C ARG A 741 9.27 -14.03 -2.85
N SER A 742 9.65 -15.30 -2.94
CA SER A 742 9.04 -16.22 -3.90
C SER A 742 7.55 -16.37 -3.60
N PHE A 743 6.74 -16.35 -4.66
CA PHE A 743 5.31 -16.54 -4.57
C PHE A 743 4.91 -17.94 -4.06
N SER A 744 5.71 -18.97 -4.33
CA SER A 744 5.46 -20.32 -3.80
C SER A 744 5.58 -20.34 -2.27
N ASN A 745 6.71 -19.84 -1.75
CA ASN A 745 7.03 -19.91 -0.33
C ASN A 745 6.11 -19.01 0.51
N ILE A 746 5.74 -17.83 0.00
CA ILE A 746 4.81 -16.95 0.71
C ILE A 746 3.40 -17.52 0.73
N ASN A 747 2.97 -18.22 -0.33
CA ASN A 747 1.68 -18.92 -0.33
C ASN A 747 1.66 -20.03 0.70
N ALA A 748 2.72 -20.85 0.77
CA ALA A 748 2.86 -21.90 1.78
C ALA A 748 2.87 -21.34 3.21
N ALA A 749 3.61 -20.25 3.47
CA ALA A 749 3.65 -19.60 4.78
C ALA A 749 2.29 -19.00 5.19
N MET A 750 1.52 -18.44 4.26
CA MET A 750 0.17 -17.94 4.52
C MET A 750 -0.79 -19.07 4.89
N LEU A 751 -0.72 -20.21 4.17
CA LEU A 751 -1.53 -21.39 4.45
C LEU A 751 -1.10 -22.07 5.76
N ALA A 752 0.18 -22.06 6.11
CA ALA A 752 0.67 -22.56 7.39
C ALA A 752 0.02 -21.83 8.56
N LYS A 753 -0.24 -20.52 8.43
CA LYS A 753 -0.99 -19.76 9.44
C LYS A 753 -2.45 -20.19 9.55
N LEU A 754 -3.12 -20.50 8.45
CA LEU A 754 -4.48 -21.05 8.48
C LEU A 754 -4.49 -22.47 9.08
N ALA A 755 -3.50 -23.30 8.73
CA ALA A 755 -3.32 -24.64 9.28
C ALA A 755 -3.01 -24.59 10.79
N TRP A 756 -2.25 -23.59 11.25
CA TRP A 756 -2.02 -23.33 12.66
C TRP A 756 -3.32 -23.02 13.42
N TRP A 757 -4.21 -22.20 12.86
CA TRP A 757 -5.51 -21.93 13.48
C TRP A 757 -6.40 -23.18 13.59
N VAL A 758 -6.29 -24.09 12.63
CA VAL A 758 -6.94 -25.41 12.70
C VAL A 758 -6.32 -26.26 13.81
N LEU A 759 -4.98 -26.32 13.89
CA LEU A 759 -4.26 -27.10 14.91
C LEU A 759 -4.54 -26.58 16.32
N SER A 760 -4.48 -25.26 16.51
CA SER A 760 -4.69 -24.61 17.81
C SER A 760 -6.16 -24.53 18.22
N GLY A 761 -7.09 -25.01 17.39
CA GLY A 761 -8.53 -24.95 17.66
C GLY A 761 -9.06 -23.52 17.81
N LYS A 762 -8.57 -22.56 17.01
CA LYS A 762 -8.95 -21.15 17.16
C LYS A 762 -10.46 -20.97 16.98
N ASP A 763 -11.09 -20.30 17.95
CA ASP A 763 -12.54 -20.12 17.97
C ASP A 763 -13.01 -19.08 16.94
N ILE A 764 -13.18 -19.53 15.70
CA ILE A 764 -13.67 -18.75 14.56
C ILE A 764 -14.63 -19.64 13.75
N PRO A 765 -15.79 -19.15 13.27
CA PRO A 765 -16.78 -19.97 12.56
C PRO A 765 -16.21 -20.78 11.39
N CYS A 766 -15.33 -20.21 10.55
CA CYS A 766 -14.70 -20.98 9.48
C CYS A 766 -13.85 -22.16 9.98
N ILE A 767 -13.14 -22.01 11.10
CA ILE A 767 -12.32 -23.07 11.68
C ILE A 767 -13.21 -24.16 12.27
N GLN A 768 -14.28 -23.80 12.98
CA GLN A 768 -15.28 -24.76 13.49
C GLN A 768 -15.87 -25.61 12.36
N VAL A 769 -16.20 -24.99 11.21
CA VAL A 769 -16.68 -25.71 10.01
C VAL A 769 -15.62 -26.69 9.49
N LEU A 770 -14.35 -26.28 9.42
CA LEU A 770 -13.26 -27.15 8.95
C LEU A 770 -13.00 -28.31 9.92
N LEU A 771 -12.92 -28.05 11.23
CA LEU A 771 -12.74 -29.05 12.28
C LEU A 771 -13.82 -30.13 12.21
N ALA A 772 -15.09 -29.72 12.15
CA ALA A 772 -16.23 -30.65 12.08
C ALA A 772 -16.29 -31.42 10.75
N LYS A 773 -16.06 -30.74 9.61
CA LYS A 773 -16.16 -31.36 8.28
C LYS A 773 -15.11 -32.43 8.03
N TYR A 774 -13.88 -32.19 8.51
CA TYR A 774 -12.76 -33.09 8.29
C TYR A 774 -12.45 -33.98 9.49
N LYS A 775 -13.25 -33.88 10.57
CA LYS A 775 -13.10 -34.66 11.81
C LYS A 775 -11.66 -34.59 12.33
N VAL A 776 -11.17 -33.36 12.50
CA VAL A 776 -9.80 -33.09 12.92
C VAL A 776 -9.62 -33.56 14.37
N GLY A 777 -8.91 -34.67 14.54
CA GLY A 777 -8.58 -35.21 15.86
C GLY A 777 -7.23 -34.72 16.38
N LYS A 778 -6.89 -35.12 17.62
CA LYS A 778 -5.61 -34.79 18.28
C LYS A 778 -4.37 -35.19 17.45
N ASN A 779 -4.47 -36.27 16.67
CA ASN A 779 -3.38 -36.79 15.82
C ASN A 779 -3.41 -36.27 14.37
N TRP A 780 -4.08 -35.15 14.08
CA TRP A 780 -4.22 -34.65 12.71
C TRP A 780 -2.89 -34.46 11.97
N LEU A 781 -1.83 -34.03 12.67
CA LEU A 781 -0.50 -33.83 12.04
C LEU A 781 0.08 -35.13 11.45
N LYS A 782 -0.13 -36.28 12.09
CA LYS A 782 0.33 -37.61 11.62
C LYS A 782 -0.71 -38.32 10.74
N ALA A 783 -1.97 -37.89 10.76
CA ALA A 783 -3.05 -38.54 10.02
C ALA A 783 -2.91 -38.38 8.49
N PRO A 784 -3.24 -39.42 7.71
CA PRO A 784 -3.19 -39.36 6.25
C PRO A 784 -4.24 -38.39 5.68
N PRO A 785 -3.98 -37.77 4.53
CA PRO A 785 -4.88 -36.78 3.95
C PRO A 785 -6.20 -37.40 3.48
N VAL A 786 -7.30 -36.69 3.74
CA VAL A 786 -8.65 -37.13 3.34
C VAL A 786 -8.78 -37.14 1.80
N LYS A 787 -8.96 -38.32 1.19
CA LYS A 787 -9.10 -38.50 -0.28
C LYS A 787 -10.19 -37.56 -0.86
N SER A 788 -11.35 -37.52 -0.20
CA SER A 788 -12.54 -36.70 -0.45
C SER A 788 -12.46 -35.19 -0.18
N ALA A 789 -11.30 -34.58 -0.01
CA ALA A 789 -11.20 -33.21 0.51
C ALA A 789 -11.45 -32.08 -0.51
N SER A 790 -11.88 -30.92 -0.01
CA SER A 790 -11.94 -29.68 -0.79
C SER A 790 -10.53 -29.22 -1.20
N TRP A 791 -10.45 -28.29 -2.14
CA TRP A 791 -9.16 -27.69 -2.52
C TRP A 791 -8.51 -26.93 -1.36
N THR A 792 -9.32 -26.20 -0.58
CA THR A 792 -8.87 -25.48 0.62
C THR A 792 -8.22 -26.45 1.61
N TRP A 793 -8.89 -27.57 1.93
CA TRP A 793 -8.34 -28.54 2.88
C TRP A 793 -7.09 -29.25 2.36
N ARG A 794 -7.07 -29.65 1.08
CA ARG A 794 -5.86 -30.20 0.44
C ARG A 794 -4.69 -29.23 0.47
N SER A 795 -4.96 -27.92 0.44
CA SER A 795 -3.94 -26.89 0.56
C SER A 795 -3.33 -26.87 1.97
N LEU A 796 -4.15 -27.09 3.01
CA LEU A 796 -3.70 -27.20 4.41
C LEU A 796 -2.89 -28.48 4.66
N GLU A 797 -3.36 -29.61 4.13
CA GLU A 797 -2.66 -30.90 4.23
C GLU A 797 -1.22 -30.83 3.70
N ARG A 798 -0.98 -30.07 2.62
CA ARG A 798 0.36 -29.91 2.01
C ARG A 798 1.35 -29.11 2.86
N VAL A 799 0.87 -28.25 3.76
CA VAL A 799 1.72 -27.40 4.61
C VAL A 799 1.92 -27.96 6.02
N LYS A 800 1.39 -29.16 6.31
CA LYS A 800 1.57 -29.84 7.62
C LYS A 800 3.03 -29.99 8.04
N HIS A 801 3.92 -30.28 7.10
CA HIS A 801 5.36 -30.42 7.36
C HIS A 801 5.97 -29.15 7.97
N ILE A 802 5.47 -27.96 7.61
CA ILE A 802 5.92 -26.69 8.19
C ILE A 802 5.52 -26.61 9.66
N LEU A 803 4.32 -27.09 10.01
CA LEU A 803 3.87 -27.13 11.40
C LEU A 803 4.73 -28.10 12.21
N LEU A 804 4.97 -29.31 11.70
CA LEU A 804 5.77 -30.33 12.37
C LEU A 804 7.15 -29.82 12.83
N ASN A 805 7.79 -28.95 12.05
CA ASN A 805 9.13 -28.43 12.36
C ASN A 805 9.17 -27.33 13.45
N GLY A 806 8.02 -26.78 13.85
CA GLY A 806 8.00 -25.66 14.81
C GLY A 806 6.83 -25.66 15.80
N SER A 807 5.89 -26.61 15.72
CA SER A 807 4.79 -26.75 16.67
C SER A 807 5.16 -27.71 17.80
N CYS A 808 5.03 -27.24 19.03
CA CYS A 808 5.24 -28.02 20.25
C CYS A 808 4.05 -27.80 21.18
N LYS A 809 3.63 -28.81 21.96
CA LYS A 809 2.65 -28.66 23.03
C LYS A 809 3.33 -28.08 24.27
N LEU A 810 2.76 -27.04 24.86
CA LEU A 810 3.10 -26.58 26.20
C LEU A 810 2.40 -27.49 27.19
N VAL A 811 3.17 -28.00 28.14
CA VAL A 811 2.65 -28.77 29.26
C VAL A 811 1.90 -27.83 30.22
N GLY A 812 0.61 -28.09 30.39
CA GLY A 812 -0.22 -27.53 31.45
C GLY A 812 -0.44 -28.60 32.51
N ASP A 813 -1.64 -29.21 32.52
CA ASP A 813 -1.98 -30.36 33.38
C ASP A 813 -1.34 -31.68 32.94
N GLY A 814 -0.83 -31.77 31.70
CA GLY A 814 -0.17 -32.93 31.12
C GLY A 814 -1.09 -34.11 30.81
N GLU A 815 -2.41 -33.97 30.94
CA GLU A 815 -3.37 -35.07 30.81
C GLU A 815 -3.70 -35.39 29.34
N SER A 816 -3.44 -34.44 28.44
CA SER A 816 -3.78 -34.57 27.01
C SER A 816 -2.57 -34.80 26.09
N ILE A 817 -1.37 -34.88 26.66
CA ILE A 817 -0.10 -35.06 25.94
C ILE A 817 0.38 -36.49 26.10
N LEU A 818 0.49 -37.21 24.98
CA LEU A 818 1.10 -38.54 24.93
C LEU A 818 2.61 -38.40 24.81
N VAL A 819 3.34 -38.98 25.75
CA VAL A 819 4.78 -38.77 25.93
C VAL A 819 5.60 -39.11 24.69
N TRP A 820 5.27 -40.24 24.03
CA TRP A 820 6.02 -40.77 22.88
C TRP A 820 5.49 -40.29 21.54
N ASP A 821 4.25 -39.80 21.52
CA ASP A 821 3.53 -39.50 20.28
C ASP A 821 3.40 -38.02 19.98
N ASP A 822 3.33 -37.19 21.02
CA ASP A 822 3.16 -35.75 20.86
C ASP A 822 4.49 -35.01 21.00
N PRO A 823 4.72 -33.93 20.22
CA PRO A 823 5.87 -33.05 20.40
C PRO A 823 5.64 -32.13 21.61
N TRP A 824 6.38 -32.29 22.71
CA TRP A 824 6.17 -31.52 23.94
C TRP A 824 7.45 -30.98 24.62
N ILE A 825 8.64 -31.29 24.09
CA ILE A 825 9.93 -30.85 24.64
C ILE A 825 10.63 -29.87 23.68
N PRO A 826 10.55 -28.54 23.89
CA PRO A 826 11.04 -27.54 22.93
C PRO A 826 12.54 -27.63 22.60
N ASP A 827 13.36 -28.09 23.54
CA ASP A 827 14.82 -28.16 23.43
C ASP A 827 15.33 -29.37 22.62
N LEU A 828 14.44 -30.29 22.22
CA LEU A 828 14.80 -31.45 21.40
C LEU A 828 14.55 -31.20 19.90
N PRO A 829 15.40 -31.73 18.99
CA PRO A 829 15.26 -31.53 17.54
C PRO A 829 13.90 -31.98 16.95
N SER A 830 13.33 -33.08 17.46
CA SER A 830 12.04 -33.63 17.06
C SER A 830 10.89 -33.25 18.01
N PHE A 831 11.21 -32.50 19.08
CA PHE A 831 10.35 -32.24 20.23
C PHE A 831 9.83 -33.48 20.99
N ILE A 832 10.34 -34.67 20.67
CA ILE A 832 9.94 -35.96 21.23
C ILE A 832 11.15 -36.55 21.98
N PRO A 833 10.96 -37.06 23.22
CA PRO A 833 12.05 -37.66 24.00
C PRO A 833 12.46 -39.03 23.45
N SER A 834 13.71 -39.43 23.72
CA SER A 834 14.23 -40.76 23.37
C SER A 834 14.14 -41.73 24.56
N PRO A 835 13.69 -42.99 24.35
CA PRO A 835 13.66 -43.98 25.41
C PRO A 835 15.07 -44.46 25.78
N ARG A 836 15.25 -44.92 27.01
CA ARG A 836 16.49 -45.59 27.44
C ARG A 836 16.57 -46.99 26.82
N GLU A 837 17.76 -47.40 26.37
CA GLU A 837 18.05 -48.52 25.43
C GLU A 837 17.44 -49.93 25.74
N ASN A 838 16.76 -50.14 26.88
CA ASN A 838 16.13 -51.41 27.26
C ASN A 838 14.61 -51.38 27.50
N ASN A 839 13.94 -50.23 27.35
CA ASN A 839 12.49 -50.14 27.50
C ASN A 839 11.81 -50.07 26.13
N GLY A 840 11.21 -51.18 25.68
CA GLY A 840 10.38 -51.18 24.48
C GLY A 840 9.23 -50.17 24.59
N ASN A 841 9.01 -49.39 23.52
CA ASN A 841 8.03 -48.29 23.36
C ASN A 841 6.53 -48.68 23.49
N ASN A 842 6.16 -49.63 24.36
CA ASN A 842 4.82 -50.24 24.38
C ASN A 842 3.84 -49.70 25.44
N GLN A 843 4.20 -48.67 26.23
CA GLN A 843 3.27 -48.07 27.20
C GLN A 843 2.68 -46.74 26.69
N CYS A 844 1.34 -46.67 26.65
CA CYS A 844 0.59 -45.41 26.49
C CYS A 844 0.76 -44.55 27.75
N LEU A 845 1.80 -43.71 27.76
CA LEU A 845 2.15 -42.82 28.86
C LEU A 845 1.69 -41.39 28.57
N VAL A 846 1.09 -40.72 29.55
CA VAL A 846 0.75 -39.29 29.49
C VAL A 846 1.69 -38.46 30.34
N VAL A 847 1.93 -37.20 29.97
CA VAL A 847 2.92 -36.33 30.64
C VAL A 847 2.58 -36.12 32.12
N SER A 848 1.30 -36.09 32.49
CA SER A 848 0.87 -35.96 33.90
C SER A 848 1.39 -37.09 34.80
N GLN A 849 1.69 -38.27 34.25
CA GLN A 849 2.28 -39.41 34.97
C GLN A 849 3.79 -39.28 35.22
N LEU A 850 4.45 -38.29 34.58
CA LEU A 850 5.84 -37.93 34.82
C LEU A 850 6.00 -36.84 35.90
N MET A 851 4.88 -36.32 36.42
CA MET A 851 4.86 -35.31 37.46
C MET A 851 4.71 -35.94 38.84
N ASN A 852 5.19 -35.25 39.88
CA ASN A 852 4.97 -35.66 41.27
C ASN A 852 3.47 -35.68 41.61
N ARG A 853 3.06 -36.46 42.64
CA ARG A 853 1.64 -36.59 43.06
C ARG A 853 0.93 -35.25 43.28
N ASN A 854 1.66 -34.23 43.72
CA ASN A 854 1.12 -32.90 44.00
C ASN A 854 1.15 -31.95 42.77
N LYS A 855 1.59 -32.45 41.60
CA LYS A 855 1.82 -31.69 40.34
C LYS A 855 2.66 -30.40 40.52
N THR A 856 3.53 -30.35 41.53
CA THR A 856 4.40 -29.19 41.83
C THR A 856 5.79 -29.27 41.17
N GLY A 857 6.10 -30.38 40.50
CA GLY A 857 7.40 -30.63 39.89
C GLY A 857 7.45 -31.98 39.16
N TRP A 858 8.57 -32.25 38.49
CA TRP A 858 8.83 -33.50 37.79
C TRP A 858 9.29 -34.62 38.72
N ASP A 859 8.89 -35.87 38.44
CA ASP A 859 9.40 -37.06 39.13
C ASP A 859 10.75 -37.48 38.49
N VAL A 860 11.83 -36.96 39.04
CA VAL A 860 13.20 -37.13 38.50
C VAL A 860 13.62 -38.60 38.44
N SER A 861 13.19 -39.43 39.40
CA SER A 861 13.51 -40.86 39.42
C SER A 861 12.88 -41.57 38.23
N ARG A 862 11.59 -41.31 38.00
CA ARG A 862 10.84 -41.87 36.88
C ARG A 862 11.36 -41.38 35.52
N LEU A 863 11.79 -40.12 35.43
CA LEU A 863 12.41 -39.58 34.22
C LEU A 863 13.72 -40.32 33.87
N LYS A 864 14.60 -40.56 34.85
CA LYS A 864 15.89 -41.27 34.65
C LYS A 864 15.72 -42.75 34.30
N GLU A 865 14.61 -43.37 34.70
CA GLU A 865 14.28 -44.75 34.32
C GLU A 865 13.81 -44.86 32.86
N LEU A 866 13.03 -43.89 32.40
CA LEU A 866 12.34 -43.97 31.11
C LEU A 866 13.12 -43.35 29.93
N PHE A 867 13.89 -42.28 30.17
CA PHE A 867 14.51 -41.49 29.11
C PHE A 867 16.04 -41.49 29.16
N ASP A 868 16.67 -41.15 28.05
CA ASP A 868 18.11 -40.86 27.99
C ASP A 868 18.48 -39.55 28.72
N THR A 869 19.75 -39.40 29.10
CA THR A 869 20.22 -38.26 29.89
C THR A 869 19.91 -36.91 29.22
N HIS A 870 20.04 -36.83 27.90
CA HIS A 870 19.76 -35.62 27.14
C HIS A 870 18.26 -35.22 27.18
N SER A 871 17.34 -36.18 27.04
CA SER A 871 15.90 -35.89 27.18
C SER A 871 15.53 -35.49 28.61
N VAL A 872 16.12 -36.12 29.63
CA VAL A 872 15.86 -35.75 31.05
C VAL A 872 16.25 -34.29 31.31
N GLU A 873 17.45 -33.88 30.88
CA GLU A 873 17.90 -32.49 31.02
C GLU A 873 16.99 -31.50 30.31
N ALA A 874 16.51 -31.85 29.12
CA ALA A 874 15.57 -31.02 28.37
C ALA A 874 14.19 -30.92 29.05
N ILE A 875 13.69 -32.00 29.66
CA ILE A 875 12.41 -32.02 30.39
C ILE A 875 12.49 -31.15 31.65
N LEU A 876 13.60 -31.24 32.41
CA LEU A 876 13.77 -30.48 33.65
C LEU A 876 13.79 -28.96 33.45
N LYS A 877 14.12 -28.48 32.24
CA LYS A 877 14.05 -27.06 31.88
C LYS A 877 12.62 -26.55 31.66
N ILE A 878 11.64 -27.44 31.49
CA ILE A 878 10.24 -27.06 31.28
C ILE A 878 9.65 -26.65 32.65
N PRO A 879 9.23 -25.38 32.82
CA PRO A 879 8.64 -24.94 34.07
C PRO A 879 7.27 -25.61 34.29
N VAL A 880 7.02 -26.06 35.53
CA VAL A 880 5.71 -26.58 35.95
C VAL A 880 4.88 -25.42 36.47
N TRP A 881 3.71 -25.20 35.88
CA TRP A 881 2.86 -24.05 36.18
C TRP A 881 1.92 -24.33 37.36
N HIS A 882 1.72 -23.33 38.23
CA HIS A 882 0.74 -23.42 39.31
C HIS A 882 -0.68 -23.09 38.81
N GLY A 883 -1.57 -24.09 38.76
CA GLY A 883 -2.99 -23.95 38.41
C GLY A 883 -3.47 -24.95 37.34
N ASN A 884 -4.80 -25.13 37.22
CA ASN A 884 -5.43 -25.97 36.19
C ASN A 884 -5.35 -25.32 34.80
N LEU A 885 -4.15 -25.19 34.25
CA LEU A 885 -3.93 -24.72 32.88
C LEU A 885 -4.02 -25.90 31.92
N ASN A 886 -4.87 -25.78 30.90
CA ASN A 886 -4.98 -26.81 29.86
C ASN A 886 -3.74 -26.81 28.96
N ASP A 887 -3.35 -28.00 28.49
CA ASP A 887 -2.30 -28.14 27.48
C ASP A 887 -2.66 -27.36 26.20
N LYS A 888 -1.68 -26.70 25.58
CA LYS A 888 -1.89 -25.88 24.38
C LYS A 888 -0.76 -26.01 23.36
N TRP A 889 -1.08 -25.81 22.08
CA TRP A 889 -0.06 -25.71 21.05
C TRP A 889 0.68 -24.37 21.09
N VAL A 890 2.00 -24.42 20.93
CA VAL A 890 2.91 -23.26 20.86
C VAL A 890 3.80 -23.36 19.62
N TRP A 891 4.08 -22.23 19.01
CA TRP A 891 5.04 -22.11 17.93
C TRP A 891 6.41 -21.71 18.49
N THR A 892 7.38 -22.62 18.45
CA THR A 892 8.69 -22.46 19.11
C THR A 892 9.58 -21.39 18.48
N LYS A 893 9.27 -20.94 17.25
CA LYS A 893 10.07 -19.93 16.52
C LYS A 893 9.63 -18.48 16.80
N THR A 894 8.72 -18.25 17.75
CA THR A 894 8.30 -16.91 18.18
C THR A 894 8.22 -16.83 19.71
N THR A 895 8.48 -15.63 20.27
CA THR A 895 8.49 -15.42 21.73
C THR A 895 7.09 -15.43 22.35
N ASN A 896 6.07 -15.02 21.59
CA ASN A 896 4.67 -15.06 22.03
C ASN A 896 4.01 -16.43 21.82
N GLY A 897 4.74 -17.39 21.24
CA GLY A 897 4.22 -18.72 20.95
C GLY A 897 3.18 -18.81 19.84
N GLU A 898 2.90 -17.72 19.11
CA GLU A 898 1.98 -17.72 17.99
C GLU A 898 2.70 -17.79 16.63
N LEU A 899 2.15 -18.56 15.70
CA LEU A 899 2.67 -18.62 14.34
C LEU A 899 2.37 -17.30 13.58
N SER A 900 3.44 -16.64 13.15
CA SER A 900 3.37 -15.50 12.22
C SER A 900 3.76 -15.95 10.80
N VAL A 901 3.20 -15.31 9.77
CA VAL A 901 3.60 -15.61 8.38
C VAL A 901 5.09 -15.37 8.17
N LYS A 902 5.68 -14.41 8.89
CA LYS A 902 7.11 -14.11 8.85
C LYS A 902 7.94 -15.27 9.41
N SER A 903 7.54 -15.84 10.55
CA SER A 903 8.25 -16.98 11.16
C SER A 903 8.10 -18.25 10.32
N ALA A 904 6.89 -18.53 9.80
CA ALA A 904 6.68 -19.67 8.89
C ALA A 904 7.47 -19.53 7.58
N TYR A 905 7.59 -18.32 7.02
CA TYR A 905 8.41 -18.08 5.83
C TYR A 905 9.90 -18.29 6.11
N LYS A 906 10.39 -17.85 7.28
CA LYS A 906 11.79 -18.05 7.69
C LYS A 906 12.11 -19.55 7.80
N GLU A 907 11.20 -20.33 8.39
CA GLU A 907 11.33 -21.78 8.53
C GLU A 907 11.41 -22.48 7.16
N LEU A 908 10.59 -22.06 6.20
CA LEU A 908 10.66 -22.57 4.83
C LEU A 908 12.00 -22.25 4.14
N SER A 909 12.60 -21.11 4.45
CA SER A 909 13.89 -20.69 3.89
C SER A 909 15.09 -21.36 4.57
N SER A 910 14.97 -21.78 5.84
CA SER A 910 16.04 -22.49 6.56
C SER A 910 16.17 -23.98 6.20
N LEU A 911 15.25 -24.51 5.39
CA LEU A 911 15.36 -25.84 4.80
C LEU A 911 16.36 -25.89 3.62
N GLU A 912 16.83 -24.72 3.15
CA GLU A 912 17.91 -24.60 2.18
C GLU A 912 19.26 -24.54 2.93
N GLU A 913 20.35 -25.06 2.33
CA GLU A 913 21.69 -25.08 2.96
C GLU A 913 22.08 -23.71 3.54
N PRO A 914 22.65 -23.67 4.76
CA PRO A 914 23.02 -22.41 5.42
C PRO A 914 24.10 -21.69 4.62
N VAL A 915 23.72 -20.59 3.97
CA VAL A 915 24.68 -19.67 3.34
C VAL A 915 25.36 -18.86 4.46
N PRO A 916 26.70 -18.69 4.43
CA PRO A 916 27.41 -17.86 5.40
C PRO A 916 26.77 -16.47 5.48
N CYS A 917 26.29 -16.09 6.66
CA CYS A 917 25.78 -14.75 6.89
C CYS A 917 26.95 -13.77 6.94
N ASN A 918 27.00 -12.83 6.00
CA ASN A 918 27.96 -11.73 6.06
C ASN A 918 27.32 -10.52 6.76
N GLU A 919 27.90 -10.10 7.87
CA GLU A 919 27.37 -8.98 8.66
C GLU A 919 27.41 -7.65 7.91
N VAL A 920 28.43 -7.44 7.07
CA VAL A 920 28.62 -6.20 6.31
C VAL A 920 27.50 -5.99 5.29
N LEU A 921 27.07 -7.06 4.61
CA LEU A 921 25.89 -6.99 3.73
C LEU A 921 24.62 -6.54 4.48
N GLY A 922 24.48 -6.94 5.75
CA GLY A 922 23.43 -6.44 6.63
C GLY A 922 23.61 -4.99 7.06
N LYS A 923 24.86 -4.57 7.36
CA LYS A 923 25.21 -3.20 7.78
C LYS A 923 24.90 -2.17 6.69
N ILE A 924 25.14 -2.46 5.41
CA ILE A 924 24.83 -1.56 4.27
C ILE A 924 23.43 -0.95 4.38
N TRP A 925 22.44 -1.80 4.66
CA TRP A 925 21.03 -1.38 4.68
C TRP A 925 20.65 -0.56 5.92
N LYS A 926 21.39 -0.71 7.02
CA LYS A 926 21.22 0.05 8.28
C LYS A 926 21.84 1.44 8.25
N THR A 927 22.72 1.74 7.28
CA THR A 927 23.38 3.05 7.18
C THR A 927 22.40 4.20 6.95
N LYS A 928 22.82 5.42 7.31
CA LYS A 928 22.10 6.66 6.96
C LYS A 928 22.32 7.10 5.50
N LEU A 929 22.98 6.28 4.67
CA LEU A 929 23.31 6.64 3.27
C LEU A 929 22.05 6.79 2.43
N HIS A 930 22.16 7.55 1.33
CA HIS A 930 21.10 7.61 0.34
C HIS A 930 20.87 6.21 -0.29
N ASN A 931 19.61 5.84 -0.51
CA ASN A 931 19.25 4.49 -0.98
C ASN A 931 19.90 4.09 -2.31
N ARG A 932 20.19 5.06 -3.18
CA ARG A 932 20.97 4.85 -4.42
C ARG A 932 22.38 4.34 -4.13
N LEU A 933 23.07 4.95 -3.16
CA LEU A 933 24.42 4.55 -2.75
C LEU A 933 24.39 3.19 -2.05
N LYS A 934 23.37 2.90 -1.23
CA LYS A 934 23.19 1.56 -0.63
C LYS A 934 23.09 0.45 -1.68
N ILE A 935 22.33 0.68 -2.75
CA ILE A 935 22.24 -0.29 -3.87
C ILE A 935 23.58 -0.43 -4.57
N LEU A 936 24.32 0.67 -4.79
CA LEU A 936 25.64 0.59 -5.39
C LEU A 936 26.59 -0.25 -4.53
N LEU A 937 26.71 0.05 -3.23
CA LEU A 937 27.54 -0.70 -2.29
C LEU A 937 27.15 -2.18 -2.24
N TRP A 938 25.85 -2.49 -2.20
CA TRP A 938 25.39 -3.87 -2.28
C TRP A 938 25.83 -4.55 -3.58
N ARG A 939 25.67 -3.90 -4.74
CA ARG A 939 26.10 -4.44 -6.04
C ARG A 939 27.61 -4.66 -6.12
N ILE A 940 28.41 -3.83 -5.45
CA ILE A 940 29.85 -4.00 -5.36
C ILE A 940 30.19 -5.19 -4.46
N ALA A 941 29.60 -5.23 -3.26
CA ALA A 941 29.87 -6.28 -2.27
C ALA A 941 29.51 -7.70 -2.76
N ILE A 942 28.46 -7.84 -3.57
CA ILE A 942 28.06 -9.13 -4.17
C ILE A 942 28.56 -9.31 -5.62
N ASP A 943 29.51 -8.48 -6.05
CA ASP A 943 30.18 -8.57 -7.33
C ASP A 943 29.23 -8.56 -8.58
N LEU A 944 28.18 -7.73 -8.55
CA LEU A 944 27.07 -7.73 -9.53
C LEU A 944 27.15 -6.67 -10.65
N LEU A 945 28.12 -5.74 -10.62
CA LEU A 945 28.28 -4.73 -11.66
C LEU A 945 28.72 -5.36 -13.00
N PRO A 946 28.19 -4.88 -14.15
CA PRO A 946 28.51 -5.39 -15.48
C PRO A 946 29.87 -4.83 -15.97
N THR A 947 30.95 -5.26 -15.34
CA THR A 947 32.31 -5.04 -15.78
C THR A 947 32.63 -5.90 -17.02
N LYS A 948 33.57 -5.48 -17.87
CA LYS A 948 33.86 -6.17 -19.15
C LYS A 948 34.27 -7.63 -18.94
N ASP A 949 35.01 -7.95 -17.86
CA ASP A 949 35.37 -9.33 -17.48
C ASP A 949 34.15 -10.27 -17.34
N LYS A 950 33.05 -9.76 -16.78
CA LYS A 950 31.79 -10.49 -16.61
C LYS A 950 30.95 -10.49 -17.84
N ILE A 951 30.93 -9.38 -18.58
CA ILE A 951 30.22 -9.33 -19.86
C ILE A 951 30.84 -10.34 -20.83
N GLN A 952 32.16 -10.50 -20.85
CA GLN A 952 32.88 -11.46 -21.68
C GLN A 952 32.40 -12.91 -21.47
N ARG A 953 32.01 -13.28 -20.24
CA ARG A 953 31.43 -14.60 -19.92
C ARG A 953 30.13 -14.89 -20.67
N PHE A 954 29.41 -13.85 -21.10
CA PHE A 954 28.13 -13.96 -21.82
C PHE A 954 28.21 -13.50 -23.28
N ALA A 955 29.25 -12.75 -23.64
CA ALA A 955 29.49 -12.22 -24.98
C ALA A 955 30.99 -12.26 -25.28
N SER A 956 31.44 -13.30 -25.97
CA SER A 956 32.85 -13.59 -26.28
C SER A 956 33.58 -12.49 -27.06
N ASN A 957 32.84 -11.60 -27.72
CA ASN A 957 33.39 -10.56 -28.60
C ASN A 957 33.71 -9.24 -27.87
N VAL A 958 33.63 -9.21 -26.54
CA VAL A 958 33.92 -8.01 -25.74
C VAL A 958 35.37 -8.04 -25.27
N ASP A 959 36.13 -7.01 -25.62
CA ASP A 959 37.48 -6.77 -25.08
C ASP A 959 37.41 -6.55 -23.55
N PRO A 960 38.09 -7.39 -22.75
CA PRO A 960 38.06 -7.30 -21.28
C PRO A 960 38.89 -6.16 -20.71
N SER A 961 39.67 -5.44 -21.51
CA SER A 961 40.62 -4.43 -21.05
C SER A 961 39.93 -3.25 -20.34
N CYS A 962 40.52 -2.79 -19.25
CA CYS A 962 40.04 -1.68 -18.44
C CYS A 962 39.91 -0.40 -19.28
N PRO A 963 38.74 0.26 -19.28
CA PRO A 963 38.50 1.45 -20.09
C PRO A 963 39.34 2.66 -19.66
N PHE A 964 39.94 2.62 -18.46
CA PHE A 964 40.79 3.69 -17.97
C PHE A 964 42.27 3.47 -18.31
N CYS A 965 42.82 2.29 -18.00
CA CYS A 965 44.26 2.05 -18.16
C CYS A 965 44.64 1.25 -19.42
N GLY A 966 43.71 0.56 -20.06
CA GLY A 966 43.98 -0.30 -21.23
C GLY A 966 44.85 -1.55 -20.97
N ASN A 967 45.51 -1.65 -19.80
CA ASN A 967 46.58 -2.63 -19.56
C ASN A 967 46.15 -3.86 -18.74
N GLU A 968 45.08 -3.76 -17.94
CA GLU A 968 44.58 -4.83 -17.08
C GLU A 968 43.13 -5.18 -17.41
N VAL A 969 42.69 -6.38 -17.03
CA VAL A 969 41.28 -6.81 -17.14
C VAL A 969 40.39 -5.95 -16.23
N GLU A 970 39.26 -5.47 -16.78
CA GLU A 970 38.26 -4.70 -16.02
C GLU A 970 37.53 -5.59 -15.01
N SER A 971 38.16 -5.92 -13.89
CA SER A 971 37.47 -6.47 -12.71
C SER A 971 36.93 -5.34 -11.83
N GLN A 972 35.96 -5.63 -10.95
CA GLN A 972 35.44 -4.60 -10.02
C GLN A 972 36.53 -4.07 -9.08
N ILE A 973 37.35 -4.96 -8.51
CA ILE A 973 38.41 -4.55 -7.59
C ILE A 973 39.49 -3.73 -8.31
N HIS A 974 39.84 -4.09 -9.55
CA HIS A 974 40.72 -3.26 -10.36
C HIS A 974 40.10 -1.88 -10.61
N LEU A 975 38.85 -1.83 -11.09
CA LEU A 975 38.17 -0.59 -11.45
C LEU A 975 38.03 0.38 -10.26
N PHE A 976 37.70 -0.12 -9.07
CA PHE A 976 37.42 0.72 -7.89
C PHE A 976 38.61 0.95 -6.96
N TRP A 977 39.66 0.14 -7.04
CA TRP A 977 40.80 0.19 -6.12
C TRP A 977 42.13 0.28 -6.88
N HIS A 978 42.50 -0.73 -7.67
CA HIS A 978 43.85 -0.82 -8.23
C HIS A 978 44.14 0.09 -9.44
N CYS A 979 43.14 0.54 -10.19
CA CYS A 979 43.33 1.36 -11.38
C CYS A 979 43.93 2.74 -11.03
N HIS A 980 44.82 3.28 -11.87
CA HIS A 980 45.47 4.58 -11.62
C HIS A 980 44.45 5.71 -11.40
N VAL A 981 43.33 5.72 -12.13
CA VAL A 981 42.22 6.68 -11.93
C VAL A 981 41.61 6.55 -10.53
N ALA A 982 41.36 5.32 -10.07
CA ALA A 982 40.83 5.07 -8.74
C ALA A 982 41.82 5.50 -7.65
N ARG A 983 43.11 5.14 -7.80
CA ARG A 983 44.18 5.54 -6.86
C ARG A 983 44.23 7.06 -6.70
N SER A 984 44.17 7.81 -7.80
CA SER A 984 44.17 9.27 -7.78
C SER A 984 42.94 9.86 -7.09
N LEU A 985 41.76 9.28 -7.24
CA LEU A 985 40.54 9.74 -6.56
C LEU A 985 40.56 9.43 -5.05
N TRP A 986 41.07 8.27 -4.65
CA TRP A 986 41.22 7.89 -3.25
C TRP A 986 42.29 8.73 -2.55
N PHE A 987 43.43 8.95 -3.20
CA PHE A 987 44.51 9.79 -2.70
C PHE A 987 44.12 11.27 -2.66
N GLY A 988 43.42 11.76 -3.69
CA GLY A 988 42.91 13.12 -3.75
C GLY A 988 41.70 13.39 -2.86
N SER A 989 41.20 12.40 -2.10
CA SER A 989 40.09 12.60 -1.18
C SER A 989 40.50 13.32 0.10
N GLU A 990 39.54 13.80 0.88
CA GLU A 990 39.76 14.40 2.23
C GLU A 990 40.55 13.49 3.19
N TRP A 991 40.58 12.18 2.91
CA TRP A 991 41.20 11.17 3.75
C TRP A 991 42.58 10.71 3.23
N GLY A 992 43.04 11.20 2.07
CA GLY A 992 44.41 10.98 1.60
C GLY A 992 44.81 9.50 1.40
N ILE A 993 43.87 8.63 1.00
CA ILE A 993 44.05 7.18 1.11
C ILE A 993 45.08 6.67 0.10
N ARG A 994 46.18 6.09 0.62
CA ARG A 994 47.24 5.44 -0.15
C ARG A 994 46.89 3.99 -0.45
N VAL A 995 46.18 3.79 -1.56
CA VAL A 995 45.72 2.47 -2.03
C VAL A 995 46.87 1.47 -2.24
N ASP A 996 48.06 1.95 -2.58
CA ASP A 996 49.29 1.14 -2.73
C ASP A 996 49.74 0.44 -1.44
N LYS A 997 49.30 0.93 -0.27
CA LYS A 997 49.67 0.38 1.04
C LYS A 997 48.63 -0.57 1.62
N ILE A 998 47.44 -0.65 1.02
CA ILE A 998 46.32 -1.45 1.52
C ILE A 998 45.97 -2.50 0.47
N GLN A 999 46.32 -3.75 0.75
CA GLN A 999 45.95 -4.87 -0.10
C GLN A 999 44.53 -5.32 0.23
N LEU A 1000 43.66 -5.28 -0.79
CA LEU A 1000 42.30 -5.79 -0.73
C LEU A 1000 42.15 -6.89 -1.79
N GLU A 1001 41.71 -8.06 -1.36
CA GLU A 1001 41.64 -9.24 -2.24
C GLU A 1001 40.41 -9.21 -3.16
N ASN A 1002 39.29 -8.60 -2.73
CA ASN A 1002 38.05 -8.64 -3.46
C ASN A 1002 37.14 -7.41 -3.18
N SER A 1003 36.07 -7.28 -3.97
CA SER A 1003 35.12 -6.16 -3.86
C SER A 1003 34.27 -6.18 -2.59
N LEU A 1004 34.14 -7.33 -1.91
CA LEU A 1004 33.51 -7.40 -0.61
C LEU A 1004 34.41 -6.75 0.45
N ALA A 1005 35.70 -7.11 0.49
CA ALA A 1005 36.70 -6.52 1.38
C ALA A 1005 36.80 -4.99 1.22
N LEU A 1006 36.63 -4.46 -0.01
CA LEU A 1006 36.51 -3.02 -0.25
C LEU A 1006 35.31 -2.38 0.45
N VAL A 1007 34.15 -3.04 0.43
CA VAL A 1007 32.98 -2.53 1.15
C VAL A 1007 33.15 -2.70 2.66
N GLU A 1008 33.77 -3.80 3.12
CA GLU A 1008 34.11 -4.02 4.54
C GLU A 1008 35.04 -2.92 5.06
N PHE A 1009 36.06 -2.52 4.27
CA PHE A 1009 36.96 -1.41 4.56
C PHE A 1009 36.22 -0.08 4.79
N LEU A 1010 35.12 0.18 4.08
CA LEU A 1010 34.31 1.39 4.29
C LEU A 1010 33.54 1.40 5.62
N PHE A 1011 33.28 0.23 6.20
CA PHE A 1011 32.63 0.09 7.50
C PHE A 1011 33.63 -0.03 8.65
N SER A 1012 34.80 -0.59 8.38
CA SER A 1012 35.84 -0.89 9.34
C SER A 1012 37.19 -0.65 8.66
N PRO A 1013 37.66 0.61 8.59
CA PRO A 1013 38.96 0.92 8.02
C PRO A 1013 40.05 0.20 8.83
N LEU A 1014 40.96 -0.49 8.15
CA LEU A 1014 42.05 -1.33 8.71
C LEU A 1014 43.15 -0.53 9.45
N LEU A 1015 42.81 0.64 10.00
CA LEU A 1015 43.75 1.55 10.65
C LEU A 1015 43.47 1.50 12.16
N ASP A 1016 44.51 1.62 12.99
CA ASP A 1016 44.42 1.81 14.47
C ASP A 1016 43.72 3.13 14.88
N LEU A 1017 42.96 3.74 13.95
CA LEU A 1017 42.18 4.94 14.13
C LEU A 1017 40.87 4.61 14.86
N VAL A 1018 40.79 5.01 16.12
CA VAL A 1018 39.52 5.10 16.85
C VAL A 1018 38.73 6.29 16.29
N LEU A 1019 37.95 6.05 15.23
CA LEU A 1019 37.07 7.05 14.64
C LEU A 1019 35.81 7.23 15.50
N SER A 1020 35.38 8.48 15.68
CA SER A 1020 34.05 8.74 16.25
C SER A 1020 32.93 8.21 15.32
N GLU A 1021 31.72 8.02 15.86
CA GLU A 1021 30.57 7.59 15.05
C GLU A 1021 30.29 8.56 13.87
N GLU A 1022 30.51 9.86 14.10
CA GLU A 1022 30.35 10.89 13.08
C GLU A 1022 31.42 10.78 11.99
N GLN A 1023 32.69 10.63 12.38
CA GLN A 1023 33.81 10.45 11.46
C GLN A 1023 33.65 9.17 10.63
N SER A 1024 33.21 8.08 11.25
CA SER A 1024 32.92 6.81 10.56
C SER A 1024 31.80 6.97 9.52
N SER A 1025 30.73 7.70 9.87
CA SER A 1025 29.62 8.00 8.97
C SER A 1025 30.04 8.92 7.80
N HIS A 1026 30.99 9.84 8.05
CA HIS A 1026 31.57 10.73 7.05
C HIS A 1026 32.47 9.96 6.08
N PHE A 1027 33.37 9.12 6.62
CA PHE A 1027 34.25 8.25 5.84
C PHE A 1027 33.47 7.35 4.90
N LEU A 1028 32.43 6.68 5.41
CA LEU A 1028 31.55 5.83 4.63
C LEU A 1028 30.82 6.60 3.51
N LEU A 1029 30.37 7.83 3.78
CA LEU A 1029 29.74 8.67 2.76
C LEU A 1029 30.74 9.05 1.66
N ASN A 1030 31.94 9.47 2.04
CA ASN A 1030 33.00 9.87 1.11
C ASN A 1030 33.39 8.68 0.21
N GLY A 1031 33.69 7.52 0.81
CA GLY A 1031 34.00 6.32 0.04
C GLY A 1031 32.87 5.88 -0.89
N ALA A 1032 31.61 5.91 -0.44
CA ALA A 1032 30.48 5.57 -1.30
C ALA A 1032 30.31 6.53 -2.51
N LEU A 1033 30.64 7.82 -2.33
CA LEU A 1033 30.59 8.82 -3.42
C LEU A 1033 31.76 8.68 -4.39
N ILE A 1034 32.96 8.34 -3.90
CA ILE A 1034 34.11 8.01 -4.75
C ILE A 1034 33.75 6.82 -5.66
N LEU A 1035 33.19 5.75 -5.09
CA LEU A 1035 32.74 4.58 -5.86
C LEU A 1035 31.66 4.94 -6.89
N ASP A 1036 30.67 5.78 -6.54
CA ASP A 1036 29.65 6.25 -7.50
C ASP A 1036 30.26 7.12 -8.61
N LYS A 1037 31.26 7.94 -8.29
CA LYS A 1037 31.97 8.76 -9.28
C LYS A 1037 32.78 7.91 -10.25
N ILE A 1038 33.59 6.96 -9.75
CA ILE A 1038 34.37 6.03 -10.58
C ILE A 1038 33.44 5.29 -11.55
N TRP A 1039 32.31 4.76 -11.05
CA TRP A 1039 31.35 4.05 -11.89
C TRP A 1039 30.73 4.94 -12.97
N LYS A 1040 30.41 6.20 -12.65
CA LYS A 1040 29.90 7.17 -13.64
C LYS A 1040 30.93 7.53 -14.69
N LEU A 1041 32.17 7.79 -14.28
CA LEU A 1041 33.28 8.12 -15.19
C LEU A 1041 33.53 6.99 -16.18
N ARG A 1042 33.55 5.75 -15.70
CA ARG A 1042 33.69 4.56 -16.54
C ARG A 1042 32.62 4.52 -17.64
N ASN A 1043 31.36 4.81 -17.28
CA ASN A 1043 30.27 4.81 -18.24
C ASN A 1043 30.37 5.99 -19.23
N ALA A 1044 30.82 7.16 -18.78
CA ALA A 1044 31.04 8.31 -19.66
C ALA A 1044 32.18 8.04 -20.67
N VAL A 1045 33.28 7.41 -20.24
CA VAL A 1045 34.37 7.01 -21.15
C VAL A 1045 33.87 6.03 -22.22
N ILE A 1046 33.10 5.00 -21.82
CA ILE A 1046 32.66 3.94 -22.74
C ILE A 1046 31.55 4.40 -23.69
N TYR A 1047 30.56 5.16 -23.20
CA TYR A 1047 29.34 5.46 -23.95
C TYR A 1047 29.29 6.90 -24.49
N GLU A 1048 30.06 7.82 -23.92
CA GLU A 1048 30.03 9.25 -24.27
C GLU A 1048 31.39 9.75 -24.80
N GLY A 1049 32.43 8.90 -24.82
CA GLY A 1049 33.77 9.25 -25.31
C GLY A 1049 34.47 10.31 -24.45
N ALA A 1050 34.12 10.42 -23.17
CA ALA A 1050 34.60 11.49 -22.29
C ALA A 1050 36.12 11.43 -22.05
N VAL A 1051 36.78 12.60 -22.12
CA VAL A 1051 38.20 12.75 -21.77
C VAL A 1051 38.35 12.93 -20.26
N LEU A 1052 39.29 12.21 -19.64
CA LEU A 1052 39.50 12.22 -18.19
C LEU A 1052 40.26 13.48 -17.75
N ASN A 1053 39.62 14.33 -16.94
CA ASN A 1053 40.26 15.43 -16.22
C ASN A 1053 40.18 15.16 -14.71
N MET A 1054 41.27 14.69 -14.13
CA MET A 1054 41.29 14.22 -12.74
C MET A 1054 41.07 15.35 -11.73
N ASP A 1055 41.62 16.54 -11.95
CA ASP A 1055 41.46 17.69 -11.04
C ASP A 1055 40.01 18.18 -10.95
N SER A 1056 39.30 18.19 -12.08
CA SER A 1056 37.86 18.49 -12.11
C SER A 1056 37.06 17.43 -11.35
N HIS A 1057 37.41 16.15 -11.51
CA HIS A 1057 36.69 15.06 -10.87
C HIS A 1057 36.92 14.96 -9.37
N ILE A 1058 38.15 15.19 -8.91
CA ILE A 1058 38.50 15.25 -7.48
C ILE A 1058 37.71 16.38 -6.82
N ARG A 1059 37.77 17.62 -7.36
CA ARG A 1059 36.99 18.77 -6.86
C ARG A 1059 35.49 18.49 -6.85
N GLY A 1060 34.98 17.81 -7.88
CA GLY A 1060 33.58 17.38 -7.95
C GLY A 1060 33.17 16.42 -6.84
N VAL A 1061 34.05 15.49 -6.42
CA VAL A 1061 33.77 14.59 -5.28
C VAL A 1061 33.70 15.38 -3.97
N PHE A 1062 34.65 16.28 -3.70
CA PHE A 1062 34.60 17.15 -2.51
C PHE A 1062 33.29 17.95 -2.44
N LYS A 1063 32.86 18.56 -3.56
CA LYS A 1063 31.60 19.29 -3.66
C LYS A 1063 30.41 18.40 -3.29
N LEU A 1064 30.34 17.18 -3.84
CA LEU A 1064 29.27 16.23 -3.56
C LEU A 1064 29.26 15.74 -2.11
N VAL A 1065 30.42 15.46 -1.52
CA VAL A 1065 30.54 15.05 -0.10
C VAL A 1065 29.99 16.15 0.79
N LYS A 1066 30.42 17.40 0.56
CA LYS A 1066 29.99 18.58 1.29
C LYS A 1066 28.47 18.80 1.19
N GLU A 1067 27.90 18.71 -0.02
CA GLU A 1067 26.45 18.80 -0.26
C GLU A 1067 25.65 17.70 0.48
N HIS A 1068 26.10 16.44 0.37
CA HIS A 1068 25.44 15.31 1.02
C HIS A 1068 25.59 15.33 2.55
N TRP A 1069 26.68 15.91 3.06
CA TRP A 1069 26.92 16.04 4.49
C TRP A 1069 26.06 17.14 5.11
N TYR A 1070 26.04 18.34 4.51
CA TYR A 1070 25.19 19.43 5.02
C TYR A 1070 23.70 19.12 4.93
N SER A 1071 23.25 18.47 3.86
CA SER A 1071 21.85 18.05 3.73
C SER A 1071 21.42 17.02 4.79
N ARG A 1072 22.36 16.29 5.41
CA ARG A 1072 22.08 15.39 6.55
C ARG A 1072 21.92 16.13 7.87
N GLN A 1073 22.70 17.20 8.10
CA GLN A 1073 22.63 18.00 9.32
C GLN A 1073 21.31 18.78 9.42
N LEU A 1074 20.82 19.35 8.31
CA LEU A 1074 19.54 20.10 8.25
C LEU A 1074 18.28 19.28 8.59
N ARG A 1075 18.35 17.94 8.59
CA ARG A 1075 17.19 17.08 8.93
C ARG A 1075 17.04 16.81 10.43
N HIS A 1076 18.04 17.16 11.24
CA HIS A 1076 18.03 16.90 12.68
C HIS A 1076 17.55 18.10 13.52
N ASP A 1077 17.50 19.31 12.98
CA ASP A 1077 17.15 20.54 13.71
C ASP A 1077 15.70 21.00 13.51
N SER A 1078 14.73 20.16 13.86
CA SER A 1078 13.32 20.56 13.95
C SER A 1078 12.74 20.52 15.37
N SER A 1079 13.59 20.75 16.37
CA SER A 1079 13.17 21.07 17.73
C SER A 1079 14.07 22.18 18.28
N PRO A 1080 13.52 23.31 18.79
CA PRO A 1080 14.35 24.30 19.48
C PRO A 1080 14.74 23.75 20.84
N GLN A 1081 15.95 23.18 20.97
CA GLN A 1081 16.54 22.87 22.27
C GLN A 1081 17.35 24.07 22.75
N SER A 1082 16.97 24.64 23.88
CA SER A 1082 17.78 25.60 24.64
C SER A 1082 18.98 24.87 25.24
N TYR A 1083 20.17 25.07 24.71
CA TYR A 1083 21.39 24.62 25.36
C TYR A 1083 21.82 25.68 26.39
N ALA A 1084 21.60 25.40 27.67
CA ALA A 1084 22.37 26.06 28.72
C ALA A 1084 23.80 25.53 28.62
N THR A 1085 24.72 26.37 28.15
CA THR A 1085 26.14 26.03 28.00
C THR A 1085 26.89 26.57 29.21
N GLU A 1086 27.23 25.70 30.16
CA GLU A 1086 28.18 26.05 31.23
C GLU A 1086 29.62 26.06 30.68
N TRP A 1087 30.44 26.97 31.20
CA TRP A 1087 31.81 27.17 30.76
C TRP A 1087 32.74 26.07 31.30
N SER A 1088 33.56 25.49 30.43
CA SER A 1088 34.67 24.57 30.79
C SER A 1088 36.04 25.18 30.53
N CYS A 1089 37.00 24.87 31.40
CA CYS A 1089 38.38 25.36 31.34
C CYS A 1089 39.15 24.77 30.13
N PRO A 1090 39.93 25.56 29.38
CA PRO A 1090 40.76 25.05 28.27
C PRO A 1090 42.02 24.33 28.76
N GLY A 1091 42.72 23.61 27.86
CA GLY A 1091 43.93 22.84 28.20
C GLY A 1091 45.12 23.72 28.62
N PRO A 1092 46.14 23.15 29.31
CA PRO A 1092 47.28 23.92 29.83
C PRO A 1092 47.98 24.75 28.74
N GLY A 1093 48.24 26.03 29.04
CA GLY A 1093 48.87 26.98 28.11
C GLY A 1093 47.94 27.59 27.05
N THR A 1094 46.64 27.24 27.05
CA THR A 1094 45.67 27.79 26.09
C THR A 1094 44.69 28.78 26.74
N MET A 1095 44.23 29.75 25.96
CA MET A 1095 43.25 30.75 26.37
C MET A 1095 41.94 30.54 25.60
N LYS A 1096 40.82 30.45 26.31
CA LYS A 1096 39.49 30.28 25.75
C LYS A 1096 38.78 31.62 25.67
N ILE A 1097 38.40 32.00 24.45
CA ILE A 1097 37.60 33.19 24.21
C ILE A 1097 36.15 32.73 23.99
N ASN A 1098 35.27 33.14 24.90
CA ASN A 1098 33.83 32.94 24.79
C ASN A 1098 33.19 34.21 24.23
N CYS A 1099 32.47 34.08 23.13
CA CYS A 1099 31.75 35.18 22.51
C CYS A 1099 30.25 34.90 22.55
N ASP A 1100 29.46 35.91 22.85
CA ASP A 1100 28.00 35.88 22.75
C ASP A 1100 27.49 37.12 22.01
N ALA A 1101 26.32 37.01 21.41
CA ALA A 1101 25.69 38.09 20.68
C ALA A 1101 24.19 38.17 20.98
N ALA A 1102 23.73 39.32 21.45
CA ALA A 1102 22.33 39.60 21.69
C ALA A 1102 21.77 40.50 20.57
N ILE A 1103 20.64 40.08 19.99
CA ILE A 1103 19.94 40.82 18.94
C ILE A 1103 18.53 41.14 19.45
N GLY A 1104 18.27 42.42 19.72
CA GLY A 1104 16.93 42.95 19.96
C GLY A 1104 16.36 43.58 18.69
N LYS A 1105 15.11 44.05 18.74
CA LYS A 1105 14.48 44.74 17.61
C LYS A 1105 15.30 45.95 17.12
N ASP A 1106 15.98 46.66 18.04
CA ASP A 1106 16.66 47.93 17.76
C ASP A 1106 18.14 47.95 18.19
N TYR A 1107 18.73 46.79 18.50
CA TYR A 1107 20.15 46.71 18.85
C TYR A 1107 20.78 45.36 18.48
N SER A 1108 22.07 45.39 18.19
CA SER A 1108 22.91 44.20 18.14
C SER A 1108 24.15 44.47 18.98
N VAL A 1109 24.41 43.61 19.95
CA VAL A 1109 25.58 43.71 20.84
C VAL A 1109 26.35 42.41 20.74
N ILE A 1110 27.67 42.50 20.58
CA ILE A 1110 28.59 41.37 20.70
C ILE A 1110 29.41 41.59 21.96
N ALA A 1111 29.50 40.55 22.79
CA ALA A 1111 30.36 40.48 23.96
C ALA A 1111 31.36 39.33 23.79
N ALA A 1112 32.61 39.54 24.18
CA ALA A 1112 33.65 38.51 24.20
C ALA A 1112 34.39 38.54 25.53
N VAL A 1113 34.73 37.35 26.03
CA VAL A 1113 35.41 37.12 27.30
C VAL A 1113 36.56 36.15 27.07
N ALA A 1114 37.79 36.58 27.33
CA ALA A 1114 38.97 35.71 27.30
C ALA A 1114 39.34 35.23 28.71
N ARG A 1115 39.44 33.91 28.90
CA ARG A 1115 39.94 33.27 30.13
C ARG A 1115 41.03 32.25 29.83
N ASP A 1116 42.06 32.19 30.67
CA ASP A 1116 43.11 31.17 30.55
C ASP A 1116 42.67 29.80 31.09
N TRP A 1117 43.58 28.82 30.97
CA TRP A 1117 43.46 27.47 31.53
C TRP A 1117 43.50 27.40 33.06
N ARG A 1118 43.64 28.54 33.76
CA ARG A 1118 43.49 28.67 35.22
C ARG A 1118 42.19 29.39 35.58
N GLY A 1119 41.39 29.80 34.59
CA GLY A 1119 40.15 30.54 34.78
C GLY A 1119 40.31 32.05 35.04
N ALA A 1120 41.52 32.59 34.93
CA ALA A 1120 41.79 34.01 35.11
C ALA A 1120 41.27 34.83 33.92
N TRP A 1121 40.64 35.98 34.20
CA TRP A 1121 40.04 36.86 33.19
C TRP A 1121 41.08 37.82 32.63
N TYR A 1122 41.29 37.79 31.32
CA TYR A 1122 42.27 38.65 30.66
C TYR A 1122 41.66 39.82 29.90
N LEU A 1123 40.46 39.66 29.34
CA LEU A 1123 39.81 40.74 28.59
C LEU A 1123 38.29 40.56 28.49
N PRO A 1124 37.48 41.49 29.03
CA PRO A 1124 36.09 41.67 28.64
C PRO A 1124 35.98 42.73 27.52
N TYR A 1125 35.35 42.38 26.40
CA TYR A 1125 35.10 43.29 25.28
C TYR A 1125 33.61 43.31 24.94
N GLN A 1126 33.02 44.50 24.79
CA GLN A 1126 31.62 44.67 24.37
C GLN A 1126 31.53 45.77 23.30
N ARG A 1127 30.81 45.50 22.20
CA ARG A 1127 30.56 46.48 21.15
C ARG A 1127 29.11 46.44 20.68
N ARG A 1128 28.47 47.60 20.61
CA ARG A 1128 27.15 47.81 19.99
C ARG A 1128 27.33 48.08 18.49
N LEU A 1129 26.63 47.34 17.64
CA LEU A 1129 26.69 47.45 16.18
C LEU A 1129 25.43 48.16 15.66
N THR A 1130 25.61 49.10 14.74
CA THR A 1130 24.52 49.78 14.03
C THR A 1130 23.99 48.93 12.85
N PRO A 1131 22.71 49.10 12.44
CA PRO A 1131 21.97 48.10 11.65
C PRO A 1131 22.51 47.79 10.24
N MET A 1132 23.43 48.58 9.70
CA MET A 1132 23.85 48.48 8.29
C MET A 1132 24.93 47.42 7.98
N TYR A 1133 25.55 46.77 8.97
CA TYR A 1133 26.73 45.90 8.73
C TYR A 1133 26.50 44.39 8.82
N LEU A 1134 25.26 43.91 8.96
CA LEU A 1134 24.97 42.51 9.30
C LEU A 1134 24.85 41.51 8.13
N PHE A 1135 24.95 41.96 6.87
CA PHE A 1135 24.88 41.03 5.71
C PHE A 1135 26.21 40.34 5.34
N LYS A 1136 27.35 40.76 5.92
CA LYS A 1136 28.69 40.24 5.53
C LYS A 1136 29.37 39.28 6.52
N LEU A 1137 28.85 39.07 7.73
CA LEU A 1137 29.57 38.32 8.78
C LEU A 1137 29.05 36.92 9.10
N LYS A 1138 27.93 36.45 8.50
CA LYS A 1138 27.46 35.06 8.67
C LYS A 1138 28.20 34.03 7.79
N GLN A 1139 29.19 34.43 6.99
CA GLN A 1139 29.90 33.56 6.03
C GLN A 1139 31.37 33.25 6.37
N ARG A 1140 31.94 33.73 7.49
CA ARG A 1140 33.31 33.36 7.89
C ARG A 1140 33.31 32.64 9.25
N ARG A 1141 33.26 31.31 9.23
CA ARG A 1141 33.92 30.50 10.28
C ARG A 1141 35.39 30.38 9.88
N PHE A 1142 36.26 31.00 10.66
CA PHE A 1142 37.70 31.01 10.45
C PHE A 1142 38.31 29.63 10.71
N CYS A 1143 39.07 29.16 9.73
CA CYS A 1143 40.20 28.25 9.93
C CYS A 1143 41.17 28.86 10.95
N GLY A 1144 41.77 28.01 11.76
CA GLY A 1144 42.88 28.37 12.63
C GLY A 1144 44.05 28.93 11.83
N LEU A 1145 44.61 30.03 12.32
CA LEU A 1145 45.95 30.47 11.98
C LEU A 1145 46.88 29.96 13.08
N SER A 1146 47.80 29.08 12.70
CA SER A 1146 49.06 28.82 13.38
C SER A 1146 50.11 28.49 12.32
N ASN A 1147 50.55 29.54 11.62
CA ASN A 1147 51.93 30.00 11.47
C ASN A 1147 51.94 31.21 10.55
#